data_AF-B3XL70-F1
#
_entry.id   AF-B3XL70-F1
#
_cell.length_a   1.000
_cell.length_b   1.000
_cell.length_c   1.000
_cell.angle_alpha   90.00
_cell.angle_beta   90.00
_cell.angle_gamma   90.00
#
_symmetry.space_group_name_H-M   'P 1'
#
loop_
_entity.id
_entity.type
_entity.pdbx_description
1 polymer ?
#
loop_
_entity_poly.entity_id
_entity_poly.type
_entity_poly.pdbx_seq_one_letter_code
_entity_poly.pdbx_strand_id
1 'polypeptide(L)'
;MSMKKGSHKILKSVALAGALTATGAVATTAHADTTKASAPIQGVASTDQQLTNLKSQQIANESAVASSNAATMSAATTSANSQIADLNNQIKERQASDAAVQQASQASAIAQVNSEAASATSAENASYSQAIASQTAANNVALKSAQAMIVTEQQKNQETAQENTDFQKQTSNLDSQHKATLDKLDQDLQNDTNNTNDAIQKEVARQKADQQGAIDKTAKDFDNQIKDASQAVDQGQKTVNNDQNTINEKKKNNDAAQQAVKNAQDTLSSDKSALTVAQKALQDGDIETTDTLKVPQDYINVWKEYYQNRNKYGAELTKEKNPELWQRNHDACTEAKKLNNYVYYVNDPLFGDYTTFHISEVDKNAPVHFNSDSTLSRDDVIIATQYATELINPIREAIGVNPYRITNASIDMNMENASKYRAKGHNDLQDGHDGSLMKQIAKEWGTALLDESLASNEFLADKVISGQTVTVADLKAAVYQAVVGLLFEGADGSDNGHTTDLLGVRSEKYFGGNDFLGVTYDIDPVNHNGWIRFNSIKDGNSKEIKEMNAKGYGLLAGTAADKTIQGSNYDQIAVPTPGEAKKKLQDQINKLQDKVNADKQAIIDAQNKANTTASELKSAQDKFTQDSAKLSQVQAHVNDLKANKDQTLKAMATDPMQSPSVKKLQNKLTDIKQQHDTAVKAENDQYAAKVSNLKAKHEAKLAEIAAQPTSLAELQSQLQAKLDALKANHDAKLKQITDDANAKIAAIKSQKVNDPEIDKLNAQIDQIKSDLAKKQQELNSQYEALKTKDQAEYNALANKLNPSTKAMINGSTQQVFTSRSGKVAYVVPSHQSIATNSVKTGLKQINSTSDSDELLSKESNNDTNRLPQTGNKSSLAMVLLGAAAAMFGFGLAGKKRMY
;
A
#
# COMPACT_ATOMS: atom_id res chain seq x y z
N MET A 1 -18.83 -143.31 -68.13
CA MET A 1 -19.78 -143.52 -67.00
C MET A 1 -19.16 -142.90 -65.75
N SER A 2 -19.83 -142.11 -64.90
CA SER A 2 -21.10 -142.34 -64.15
C SER A 2 -20.85 -143.25 -62.92
N MET A 3 -21.30 -142.95 -61.68
CA MET A 3 -21.94 -141.77 -61.09
C MET A 3 -21.96 -141.82 -59.53
N LYS A 4 -22.19 -140.67 -58.88
CA LYS A 4 -22.97 -140.44 -57.63
C LYS A 4 -22.61 -141.13 -56.27
N LYS A 5 -22.54 -140.26 -55.24
CA LYS A 5 -23.02 -140.43 -53.84
C LYS A 5 -22.26 -141.39 -52.87
N GLY A 6 -21.13 -140.91 -52.33
CA GLY A 6 -20.60 -141.17 -50.98
C GLY A 6 -20.03 -139.84 -50.42
N SER A 7 -19.48 -139.66 -49.21
CA SER A 7 -19.32 -140.46 -47.97
C SER A 7 -19.21 -139.43 -46.79
N HIS A 8 -19.59 -139.63 -45.52
CA HIS A 8 -19.04 -140.55 -44.49
C HIS A 8 -17.50 -140.44 -44.31
N LYS A 9 -16.91 -140.36 -43.09
CA LYS A 9 -17.42 -140.20 -41.69
C LYS A 9 -16.20 -140.04 -40.71
N ILE A 10 -16.43 -139.60 -39.46
CA ILE A 10 -15.74 -140.03 -38.20
C ILE A 10 -14.24 -139.69 -37.93
N LEU A 11 -14.03 -138.87 -36.87
CA LEU A 11 -13.15 -139.02 -35.67
C LEU A 11 -11.67 -139.52 -35.70
N LYS A 12 -10.90 -139.04 -34.70
CA LYS A 12 -9.77 -139.69 -33.95
C LYS A 12 -8.42 -139.84 -34.70
N SER A 13 -7.24 -139.96 -34.06
CA SER A 13 -6.77 -139.67 -32.67
C SER A 13 -5.24 -139.91 -32.53
N VAL A 14 -4.63 -139.55 -31.38
CA VAL A 14 -3.56 -140.29 -30.62
C VAL A 14 -2.44 -140.95 -31.46
N ALA A 15 -1.18 -140.47 -31.46
CA ALA A 15 -0.16 -140.51 -30.38
C ALA A 15 0.43 -141.92 -30.10
N LEU A 16 1.56 -141.98 -29.36
CA LEU A 16 2.48 -143.12 -29.16
C LEU A 16 3.26 -143.52 -30.44
N ALA A 17 4.56 -143.82 -30.45
CA ALA A 17 5.52 -144.40 -29.49
C ALA A 17 5.47 -145.94 -29.34
N GLY A 18 6.65 -146.56 -29.27
CA GLY A 18 6.88 -148.00 -29.44
C GLY A 18 8.11 -148.23 -30.34
N ALA A 19 9.37 -148.22 -29.88
CA ALA A 19 10.01 -148.77 -28.68
C ALA A 19 10.37 -150.27 -28.79
N LEU A 20 11.17 -150.75 -27.81
CA LEU A 20 11.87 -152.04 -27.74
C LEU A 20 13.07 -152.15 -28.74
N THR A 21 14.33 -152.33 -28.32
CA THR A 21 14.96 -153.35 -27.42
C THR A 21 14.96 -154.76 -28.06
N ALA A 22 15.97 -155.62 -27.86
CA ALA A 22 16.87 -155.69 -26.72
C ALA A 22 18.26 -156.31 -27.01
N THR A 23 19.12 -156.22 -26.00
CA THR A 23 20.27 -157.10 -25.76
C THR A 23 19.86 -158.58 -25.70
N GLY A 24 20.72 -159.48 -26.18
CA GLY A 24 20.62 -160.93 -25.94
C GLY A 24 21.83 -161.67 -26.49
N ALA A 25 22.52 -162.45 -25.65
CA ALA A 25 23.75 -163.15 -26.01
C ALA A 25 23.71 -164.62 -25.57
N VAL A 26 24.84 -165.32 -25.80
CA VAL A 26 25.23 -166.63 -25.21
C VAL A 26 24.80 -167.88 -25.99
N ALA A 27 25.66 -168.90 -25.85
CA ALA A 27 25.49 -170.32 -26.13
C ALA A 27 25.85 -170.87 -27.53
N THR A 28 26.88 -171.72 -27.48
CA THR A 28 27.01 -173.03 -28.15
C THR A 28 25.67 -173.77 -28.30
N THR A 29 25.49 -174.80 -29.16
CA THR A 29 26.41 -175.92 -29.45
C THR A 29 25.90 -176.76 -30.63
N ALA A 30 26.80 -177.35 -31.43
CA ALA A 30 26.63 -178.63 -32.14
C ALA A 30 25.45 -178.72 -33.18
N HIS A 31 25.21 -179.81 -33.93
CA HIS A 31 25.73 -181.19 -33.92
C HIS A 31 26.00 -181.73 -35.36
N ALA A 32 26.02 -183.06 -35.50
CA ALA A 32 26.07 -183.89 -36.72
C ALA A 32 25.09 -183.42 -37.84
N ASP A 33 25.21 -183.82 -39.10
CA ASP A 33 25.61 -185.15 -39.65
C ASP A 33 26.51 -185.03 -40.91
N THR A 34 27.53 -185.89 -41.09
CA THR A 34 27.58 -187.10 -41.96
C THR A 34 27.10 -186.90 -43.42
N THR A 35 27.66 -187.57 -44.44
CA THR A 35 28.42 -188.83 -44.54
C THR A 35 29.81 -188.61 -45.14
N LYS A 36 30.94 -189.13 -44.64
CA LYS A 36 31.30 -190.43 -44.01
C LYS A 36 31.30 -191.65 -44.96
N ALA A 37 32.51 -192.02 -45.37
CA ALA A 37 33.03 -193.36 -45.70
C ALA A 37 32.18 -194.36 -46.51
N SER A 38 32.66 -194.66 -47.73
CA SER A 38 33.06 -196.00 -48.19
C SER A 38 34.13 -195.78 -49.28
N ALA A 39 35.30 -196.43 -49.36
CA ALA A 39 35.72 -197.81 -49.08
C ALA A 39 35.12 -198.85 -50.04
N PRO A 40 35.87 -199.91 -50.42
CA PRO A 40 37.32 -200.07 -50.49
C PRO A 40 37.79 -200.19 -51.96
N ILE A 41 39.08 -200.51 -52.14
CA ILE A 41 39.72 -201.38 -53.14
C ILE A 41 41.17 -200.86 -53.25
N GLN A 42 42.19 -201.58 -52.73
CA GLN A 42 42.73 -202.87 -53.18
C GLN A 42 43.31 -202.80 -54.61
N GLY A 43 44.11 -203.80 -55.01
CA GLY A 43 44.75 -203.78 -56.33
C GLY A 43 46.09 -203.03 -56.41
N VAL A 44 46.88 -203.02 -55.32
CA VAL A 44 48.36 -202.88 -55.37
C VAL A 44 48.89 -201.64 -56.12
N ALA A 45 48.26 -200.47 -55.93
CA ALA A 45 48.68 -199.22 -56.57
C ALA A 45 50.13 -198.82 -56.25
N SER A 46 50.86 -198.34 -57.26
CA SER A 46 52.33 -198.10 -57.21
C SER A 46 52.72 -196.84 -56.40
N THR A 47 54.04 -196.66 -56.27
CA THR A 47 54.71 -195.47 -55.73
C THR A 47 54.14 -194.14 -56.24
N ASP A 48 53.75 -194.09 -57.51
CA ASP A 48 53.45 -192.84 -58.21
C ASP A 48 52.05 -192.32 -57.87
N GLN A 49 51.13 -193.21 -57.50
CA GLN A 49 49.74 -192.85 -57.22
C GLN A 49 49.58 -192.17 -55.85
N GLN A 50 50.51 -192.39 -54.91
CA GLN A 50 50.53 -191.67 -53.63
C GLN A 50 50.87 -190.19 -53.81
N LEU A 51 51.82 -189.86 -54.70
CA LEU A 51 52.28 -188.49 -54.90
C LEU A 51 51.26 -187.63 -55.65
N THR A 52 50.56 -188.23 -56.62
CA THR A 52 49.49 -187.56 -57.39
C THR A 52 48.30 -187.19 -56.49
N ASN A 53 47.83 -188.12 -55.65
CA ASN A 53 46.68 -187.88 -54.75
C ASN A 53 46.91 -186.70 -53.79
N LEU A 54 48.10 -186.59 -53.20
CA LEU A 54 48.44 -185.48 -52.30
C LEU A 54 48.31 -184.12 -53.02
N LYS A 55 48.84 -184.02 -54.24
CA LYS A 55 48.85 -182.78 -55.01
C LYS A 55 47.45 -182.33 -55.43
N SER A 56 46.59 -183.28 -55.81
CA SER A 56 45.17 -183.00 -56.11
C SER A 56 44.42 -182.43 -54.91
N GLN A 57 44.73 -182.88 -53.70
CA GLN A 57 44.03 -182.45 -52.49
C GLN A 57 44.45 -181.04 -52.02
N GLN A 58 45.71 -180.65 -52.23
CA GLN A 58 46.20 -179.29 -51.96
C GLN A 58 45.54 -178.25 -52.87
N ILE A 59 45.47 -178.52 -54.18
CA ILE A 59 44.84 -177.64 -55.18
C ILE A 59 43.35 -177.39 -54.86
N ALA A 60 42.64 -178.39 -54.33
CA ALA A 60 41.25 -178.24 -53.91
C ALA A 60 41.08 -177.28 -52.72
N ASN A 61 41.98 -177.32 -51.74
CA ASN A 61 41.95 -176.43 -50.57
C ASN A 61 42.24 -174.96 -50.95
N GLU A 62 43.27 -174.70 -51.76
CA GLU A 62 43.59 -173.34 -52.21
C GLU A 62 42.40 -172.68 -52.94
N SER A 63 41.75 -173.42 -53.83
CA SER A 63 40.59 -172.94 -54.62
C SER A 63 39.37 -172.60 -53.75
N ALA A 64 39.12 -173.38 -52.69
CA ALA A 64 38.02 -173.14 -51.76
C ALA A 64 38.21 -171.84 -50.96
N VAL A 65 39.42 -171.56 -50.48
CA VAL A 65 39.73 -170.34 -49.72
C VAL A 65 39.63 -169.09 -50.61
N ALA A 66 40.17 -169.14 -51.84
CA ALA A 66 40.05 -168.03 -52.80
C ALA A 66 38.58 -167.65 -53.07
N SER A 67 37.72 -168.66 -53.24
CA SER A 67 36.28 -168.49 -53.49
C SER A 67 35.55 -167.82 -52.30
N SER A 68 35.88 -168.23 -51.08
CA SER A 68 35.29 -167.65 -49.85
C SER A 68 35.68 -166.18 -49.66
N ASN A 69 36.94 -165.83 -49.93
CA ASN A 69 37.43 -164.45 -49.82
C ASN A 69 36.75 -163.52 -50.83
N ALA A 70 36.55 -163.97 -52.08
CA ALA A 70 35.84 -163.20 -53.11
C ALA A 70 34.38 -162.94 -52.72
N ALA A 71 33.66 -163.94 -52.20
CA ALA A 71 32.28 -163.79 -51.72
C ALA A 71 32.18 -162.78 -50.57
N THR A 72 33.09 -162.88 -49.59
CA THR A 72 33.15 -162.00 -48.42
C THR A 72 33.35 -160.52 -48.83
N MET A 73 34.25 -160.25 -49.77
CA MET A 73 34.55 -158.87 -50.19
C MET A 73 33.46 -158.25 -51.07
N SER A 74 32.76 -159.06 -51.87
CA SER A 74 31.60 -158.62 -52.65
C SER A 74 30.44 -158.17 -51.75
N ALA A 75 30.17 -158.91 -50.67
CA ALA A 75 29.15 -158.56 -49.68
C ALA A 75 29.47 -157.22 -48.96
N ALA A 76 30.72 -157.02 -48.55
CA ALA A 76 31.17 -155.77 -47.93
C ALA A 76 31.00 -154.56 -48.87
N THR A 77 31.39 -154.72 -50.13
CA THR A 77 31.30 -153.67 -51.17
C THR A 77 29.84 -153.29 -51.46
N THR A 78 28.94 -154.27 -51.50
CA THR A 78 27.50 -154.05 -51.72
C THR A 78 26.88 -153.22 -50.58
N SER A 79 27.20 -153.57 -49.33
CA SER A 79 26.71 -152.84 -48.14
C SER A 79 27.16 -151.37 -48.12
N ALA A 80 28.47 -151.14 -48.32
CA ALA A 80 29.06 -149.79 -48.31
C ALA A 80 28.43 -148.86 -49.37
N ASN A 81 28.24 -149.36 -50.60
CA ASN A 81 27.61 -148.58 -51.68
C ASN A 81 26.15 -148.23 -51.39
N SER A 82 25.39 -149.12 -50.72
CA SER A 82 24.01 -148.85 -50.33
C SER A 82 23.91 -147.72 -49.30
N GLN A 83 24.79 -147.72 -48.29
CA GLN A 83 24.81 -146.67 -47.27
C GLN A 83 25.19 -145.29 -47.84
N ILE A 84 26.14 -145.26 -48.78
CA ILE A 84 26.54 -144.02 -49.47
C ILE A 84 25.40 -143.49 -50.35
N ALA A 85 24.59 -144.36 -50.97
CA ALA A 85 23.44 -143.94 -51.76
C ALA A 85 22.36 -143.23 -50.92
N ASP A 86 22.00 -143.79 -49.76
CA ASP A 86 21.00 -143.19 -48.86
C ASP A 86 21.45 -141.82 -48.33
N LEU A 87 22.72 -141.67 -47.93
CA LEU A 87 23.27 -140.40 -47.46
C LEU A 87 23.24 -139.31 -48.55
N ASN A 88 23.53 -139.68 -49.80
CA ASN A 88 23.44 -138.75 -50.94
C ASN A 88 21.98 -138.33 -51.26
N ASN A 89 21.00 -139.21 -51.03
CA ASN A 89 19.59 -138.86 -51.20
C ASN A 89 19.13 -137.88 -50.11
N GLN A 90 19.50 -138.09 -48.85
CA GLN A 90 19.17 -137.17 -47.74
C GLN A 90 19.73 -135.76 -47.96
N ILE A 91 20.95 -135.63 -48.53
CA ILE A 91 21.53 -134.34 -48.89
C ILE A 91 20.67 -133.63 -49.96
N LYS A 92 20.23 -134.35 -51.01
CA LYS A 92 19.38 -133.79 -52.08
C LYS A 92 18.01 -133.34 -51.58
N GLU A 93 17.38 -134.11 -50.70
CA GLU A 93 16.08 -133.76 -50.13
C GLU A 93 16.15 -132.48 -49.28
N ARG A 94 17.21 -132.31 -48.48
CA ARG A 94 17.46 -131.06 -47.73
C ARG A 94 17.68 -129.86 -48.65
N GLN A 95 18.54 -130.00 -49.67
CA GLN A 95 18.81 -128.94 -50.64
C GLN A 95 17.56 -128.49 -51.41
N ALA A 96 16.61 -129.40 -51.66
CA ALA A 96 15.31 -129.07 -52.23
C ALA A 96 14.38 -128.38 -51.22
N SER A 97 14.39 -128.82 -49.96
CA SER A 97 13.58 -128.25 -48.88
C SER A 97 13.93 -126.79 -48.57
N ASP A 98 15.22 -126.46 -48.42
CA ASP A 98 15.65 -125.08 -48.10
C ASP A 98 15.25 -124.08 -49.20
N ALA A 99 15.43 -124.48 -50.46
CA ALA A 99 15.02 -123.68 -51.61
C ALA A 99 13.50 -123.40 -51.59
N ALA A 100 12.68 -124.39 -51.24
CA ALA A 100 11.24 -124.23 -51.12
C ALA A 100 10.83 -123.31 -49.95
N VAL A 101 11.44 -123.45 -48.78
CA VAL A 101 11.17 -122.62 -47.59
C VAL A 101 11.56 -121.15 -47.84
N GLN A 102 12.72 -120.90 -48.44
CA GLN A 102 13.17 -119.55 -48.77
C GLN A 102 12.28 -118.88 -49.83
N GLN A 103 11.78 -119.64 -50.81
CA GLN A 103 10.88 -119.12 -51.84
C GLN A 103 9.47 -118.84 -51.28
N ALA A 104 8.97 -119.66 -50.36
CA ALA A 104 7.67 -119.47 -49.72
C ALA A 104 7.59 -118.25 -48.78
N SER A 105 8.67 -117.96 -48.03
CA SER A 105 8.72 -116.79 -47.14
C SER A 105 8.81 -115.48 -47.92
N GLN A 106 9.64 -115.43 -48.97
CA GLN A 106 9.71 -114.29 -49.89
C GLN A 106 8.36 -114.06 -50.59
N ALA A 107 7.71 -115.12 -51.10
CA ALA A 107 6.41 -115.01 -51.76
C ALA A 107 5.32 -114.42 -50.85
N SER A 108 5.27 -114.84 -49.58
CA SER A 108 4.28 -114.35 -48.61
C SER A 108 4.47 -112.87 -48.28
N ALA A 109 5.72 -112.43 -48.03
CA ALA A 109 6.02 -111.03 -47.75
C ALA A 109 5.78 -110.12 -48.98
N ILE A 110 6.10 -110.60 -50.19
CA ILE A 110 5.81 -109.89 -51.45
C ILE A 110 4.29 -109.77 -51.68
N ALA A 111 3.51 -110.81 -51.37
CA ALA A 111 2.05 -110.76 -51.52
C ALA A 111 1.40 -109.69 -50.61
N GLN A 112 1.89 -109.52 -49.37
CA GLN A 112 1.36 -108.51 -48.47
C GLN A 112 1.70 -107.08 -48.94
N VAL A 113 2.94 -106.80 -49.37
CA VAL A 113 3.32 -105.49 -49.92
C VAL A 113 2.47 -105.11 -51.14
N ASN A 114 2.16 -106.07 -52.02
CA ASN A 114 1.26 -105.83 -53.16
C ASN A 114 -0.18 -105.51 -52.74
N SER A 115 -0.70 -106.18 -51.69
CA SER A 115 -2.04 -105.92 -51.16
C SER A 115 -2.18 -104.52 -50.56
N GLU A 116 -1.17 -104.06 -49.83
CA GLU A 116 -1.09 -102.71 -49.27
C GLU A 116 -1.01 -101.65 -50.39
N ALA A 117 -0.19 -101.88 -51.42
CA ALA A 117 -0.06 -100.98 -52.57
C ALA A 117 -1.35 -100.88 -53.41
N ALA A 118 -2.06 -101.99 -53.64
CA ALA A 118 -3.34 -102.00 -54.33
C ALA A 118 -4.44 -101.26 -53.54
N SER A 119 -4.41 -101.37 -52.21
CA SER A 119 -5.33 -100.66 -51.32
C SER A 119 -5.08 -99.14 -51.35
N ALA A 120 -3.82 -98.71 -51.27
CA ALA A 120 -3.42 -97.30 -51.37
C ALA A 120 -3.77 -96.69 -52.74
N THR A 121 -3.50 -97.43 -53.82
CA THR A 121 -3.89 -97.08 -55.20
C THR A 121 -5.39 -96.83 -55.32
N SER A 122 -6.21 -97.70 -54.72
CA SER A 122 -7.67 -97.60 -54.77
C SER A 122 -8.20 -96.36 -54.02
N ALA A 123 -7.59 -96.00 -52.89
CA ALA A 123 -7.97 -94.81 -52.12
C ALA A 123 -7.57 -93.49 -52.83
N GLU A 124 -6.40 -93.47 -53.46
CA GLU A 124 -5.91 -92.34 -54.26
C GLU A 124 -6.78 -92.12 -55.51
N ASN A 125 -7.15 -93.19 -56.23
CA ASN A 125 -8.10 -93.16 -57.35
C ASN A 125 -9.46 -92.55 -56.97
N ALA A 126 -10.01 -92.95 -55.82
CA ALA A 126 -11.29 -92.43 -55.32
C ALA A 126 -11.19 -90.93 -54.97
N SER A 127 -10.09 -90.52 -54.33
CA SER A 127 -9.84 -89.13 -53.92
C SER A 127 -9.70 -88.20 -55.14
N TYR A 128 -8.91 -88.60 -56.14
CA TYR A 128 -8.76 -87.88 -57.40
C TYR A 128 -10.07 -87.74 -58.17
N SER A 129 -10.90 -88.79 -58.19
CA SER A 129 -12.21 -88.77 -58.84
C SER A 129 -13.15 -87.71 -58.25
N GLN A 130 -13.15 -87.53 -56.92
CA GLN A 130 -13.92 -86.47 -56.25
C GLN A 130 -13.34 -85.07 -56.52
N ALA A 131 -12.01 -84.93 -56.58
CA ALA A 131 -11.35 -83.66 -56.87
C ALA A 131 -11.65 -83.15 -58.29
N ILE A 132 -11.59 -84.02 -59.31
CA ILE A 132 -11.94 -83.70 -60.70
C ILE A 132 -13.40 -83.27 -60.83
N ALA A 133 -14.33 -83.99 -60.21
CA ALA A 133 -15.75 -83.64 -60.24
C ALA A 133 -16.01 -82.25 -59.63
N SER A 134 -15.36 -81.95 -58.50
CA SER A 134 -15.47 -80.66 -57.80
C SER A 134 -14.88 -79.51 -58.62
N GLN A 135 -13.69 -79.69 -59.20
CA GLN A 135 -13.04 -78.66 -60.03
C GLN A 135 -13.80 -78.41 -61.34
N THR A 136 -14.40 -79.45 -61.95
CA THR A 136 -15.23 -79.33 -63.15
C THR A 136 -16.49 -78.48 -62.88
N ALA A 137 -17.13 -78.67 -61.72
CA ALA A 137 -18.27 -77.85 -61.31
C ALA A 137 -17.87 -76.37 -61.11
N ALA A 138 -16.74 -76.10 -60.45
CA ALA A 138 -16.23 -74.74 -60.27
C ALA A 138 -15.87 -74.05 -61.60
N ASN A 139 -15.24 -74.77 -62.53
CA ASN A 139 -14.90 -74.26 -63.86
C ASN A 139 -16.14 -73.79 -64.65
N ASN A 140 -17.23 -74.57 -64.59
CA ASN A 140 -18.48 -74.23 -65.27
C ASN A 140 -19.16 -72.98 -64.69
N VAL A 141 -19.01 -72.68 -63.39
CA VAL A 141 -19.50 -71.43 -62.80
C VAL A 141 -18.68 -70.24 -63.28
N ALA A 142 -17.34 -70.35 -63.29
CA ALA A 142 -16.44 -69.27 -63.71
C ALA A 142 -16.68 -68.81 -65.15
N LEU A 143 -16.82 -69.76 -66.10
CA LEU A 143 -17.13 -69.46 -67.50
C LEU A 143 -18.49 -68.74 -67.68
N LYS A 144 -19.48 -69.09 -66.85
CA LYS A 144 -20.84 -68.56 -66.96
C LYS A 144 -20.95 -67.12 -66.44
N SER A 145 -20.16 -66.73 -65.45
CA SER A 145 -20.04 -65.32 -65.03
C SER A 145 -19.31 -64.46 -66.06
N ALA A 146 -18.23 -64.98 -66.68
CA ALA A 146 -17.42 -64.21 -67.61
C ALA A 146 -18.15 -63.82 -68.91
N GLN A 147 -19.12 -64.62 -69.36
CA GLN A 147 -19.95 -64.31 -70.52
C GLN A 147 -20.94 -63.13 -70.31
N ALA A 148 -21.08 -62.62 -69.08
CA ALA A 148 -22.04 -61.57 -68.75
C ALA A 148 -21.45 -60.14 -68.67
N MET A 149 -20.14 -59.95 -68.83
CA MET A 149 -19.45 -58.68 -68.50
C MET A 149 -18.44 -58.20 -69.58
N ILE A 150 -18.64 -58.54 -70.86
CA ILE A 150 -17.79 -58.05 -71.96
C ILE A 150 -18.30 -56.69 -72.44
N VAL A 151 -17.44 -55.68 -72.40
CA VAL A 151 -17.74 -54.26 -72.74
C VAL A 151 -16.79 -53.81 -73.85
N THR A 152 -17.24 -52.90 -74.73
CA THR A 152 -16.41 -52.43 -75.86
C THR A 152 -15.47 -51.28 -75.50
N GLU A 153 -14.33 -51.21 -76.20
CA GLU A 153 -13.32 -50.14 -76.10
C GLU A 153 -13.93 -48.72 -76.15
N GLN A 154 -14.99 -48.54 -76.94
CA GLN A 154 -15.64 -47.25 -77.14
C GLN A 154 -16.48 -46.80 -75.93
N GLN A 155 -17.09 -47.74 -75.20
CA GLN A 155 -17.84 -47.47 -73.97
C GLN A 155 -16.88 -47.11 -72.82
N LYS A 156 -15.77 -47.84 -72.70
CA LYS A 156 -14.70 -47.62 -71.71
C LYS A 156 -14.13 -46.18 -71.76
N ASN A 157 -14.00 -45.63 -72.97
CA ASN A 157 -13.61 -44.24 -73.21
C ASN A 157 -14.71 -43.22 -72.86
N GLN A 158 -15.99 -43.54 -73.07
CA GLN A 158 -17.11 -42.67 -72.67
C GLN A 158 -17.26 -42.60 -71.14
N GLU A 159 -17.14 -43.73 -70.43
CA GLU A 159 -17.17 -43.78 -68.96
C GLU A 159 -16.05 -42.92 -68.35
N THR A 160 -14.84 -43.00 -68.91
CA THR A 160 -13.68 -42.18 -68.53
C THR A 160 -13.95 -40.67 -68.70
N ALA A 161 -14.51 -40.26 -69.85
CA ALA A 161 -14.79 -38.85 -70.13
C ALA A 161 -15.93 -38.29 -69.24
N GLN A 162 -16.94 -39.10 -68.94
CA GLN A 162 -18.04 -38.72 -68.06
C GLN A 162 -17.55 -38.55 -66.61
N GLU A 163 -16.73 -39.47 -66.11
CA GLU A 163 -16.17 -39.42 -64.75
C GLU A 163 -15.30 -38.16 -64.53
N ASN A 164 -14.42 -37.82 -65.49
CA ASN A 164 -13.67 -36.56 -65.46
C ASN A 164 -14.59 -35.33 -65.41
N THR A 165 -15.68 -35.34 -66.19
CA THR A 165 -16.65 -34.24 -66.26
C THR A 165 -17.40 -34.05 -64.94
N ASP A 166 -17.79 -35.14 -64.27
CA ASP A 166 -18.54 -35.08 -63.02
C ASP A 166 -17.66 -34.81 -61.80
N PHE A 167 -16.38 -35.22 -61.81
CA PHE A 167 -15.37 -34.75 -60.85
C PHE A 167 -15.18 -33.23 -60.94
N GLN A 168 -15.09 -32.68 -62.16
CA GLN A 168 -14.93 -31.23 -62.36
C GLN A 168 -16.16 -30.44 -61.85
N LYS A 169 -17.39 -30.89 -62.14
CA LYS A 169 -18.62 -30.29 -61.60
C LYS A 169 -18.68 -30.35 -60.07
N GLN A 170 -18.32 -31.49 -59.48
CA GLN A 170 -18.33 -31.66 -58.02
C GLN A 170 -17.31 -30.74 -57.34
N THR A 171 -16.14 -30.54 -57.97
CA THR A 171 -15.13 -29.58 -57.51
C THR A 171 -15.68 -28.16 -57.57
N SER A 172 -16.15 -27.67 -58.73
CA SER A 172 -16.66 -26.29 -58.85
C SER A 172 -17.87 -25.97 -57.96
N ASN A 173 -18.72 -26.97 -57.66
CA ASN A 173 -19.79 -26.82 -56.66
C ASN A 173 -19.23 -26.68 -55.24
N LEU A 174 -18.19 -27.45 -54.89
CA LEU A 174 -17.53 -27.39 -53.59
C LEU A 174 -16.81 -26.04 -53.41
N ASP A 175 -16.10 -25.56 -54.44
CA ASP A 175 -15.44 -24.24 -54.46
C ASP A 175 -16.45 -23.11 -54.23
N SER A 176 -17.62 -23.20 -54.90
CA SER A 176 -18.69 -22.21 -54.81
C SER A 176 -19.35 -22.18 -53.42
N GLN A 177 -19.58 -23.35 -52.82
CA GLN A 177 -20.09 -23.46 -51.44
C GLN A 177 -19.09 -22.94 -50.41
N HIS A 178 -17.80 -23.28 -50.58
CA HIS A 178 -16.72 -22.81 -49.73
C HIS A 178 -16.62 -21.28 -49.74
N LYS A 179 -16.59 -20.66 -50.94
CA LYS A 179 -16.59 -19.20 -51.07
C LYS A 179 -17.85 -18.55 -50.47
N ALA A 180 -19.03 -19.12 -50.67
CA ALA A 180 -20.27 -18.59 -50.08
C ALA A 180 -20.24 -18.60 -48.54
N THR A 181 -19.62 -19.62 -47.93
CA THR A 181 -19.42 -19.67 -46.46
C THR A 181 -18.43 -18.61 -45.99
N LEU A 182 -17.31 -18.41 -46.69
CA LEU A 182 -16.32 -17.37 -46.34
C LEU A 182 -16.91 -15.95 -46.49
N ASP A 183 -17.58 -15.66 -47.60
CA ASP A 183 -18.23 -14.36 -47.85
C ASP A 183 -19.30 -14.04 -46.77
N LYS A 184 -19.98 -15.07 -46.26
CA LYS A 184 -20.94 -14.94 -45.16
C LYS A 184 -20.25 -14.64 -43.82
N LEU A 185 -19.15 -15.33 -43.51
CA LEU A 185 -18.36 -15.06 -42.30
C LEU A 185 -17.82 -13.62 -42.29
N ASP A 186 -17.26 -13.14 -43.41
CA ASP A 186 -16.77 -11.77 -43.55
C ASP A 186 -17.88 -10.73 -43.38
N GLN A 187 -19.06 -10.97 -43.95
CA GLN A 187 -20.22 -10.10 -43.78
C GLN A 187 -20.70 -10.04 -42.32
N ASP A 188 -20.70 -11.16 -41.60
CA ASP A 188 -21.12 -11.18 -40.20
C ASP A 188 -20.08 -10.53 -39.27
N LEU A 189 -18.77 -10.71 -39.52
CA LEU A 189 -17.71 -9.95 -38.87
C LEU A 189 -17.92 -8.43 -39.05
N GLN A 190 -18.23 -7.98 -40.28
CA GLN A 190 -18.46 -6.56 -40.55
C GLN A 190 -19.71 -6.03 -39.82
N ASN A 191 -20.80 -6.79 -39.83
CA ASN A 191 -22.04 -6.43 -39.12
C ASN A 191 -21.82 -6.31 -37.60
N ASP A 192 -21.22 -7.31 -36.96
CA ASP A 192 -21.01 -7.32 -35.51
C ASP A 192 -19.95 -6.31 -35.04
N THR A 193 -18.95 -6.03 -35.88
CA THR A 193 -17.98 -4.94 -35.67
C THR A 193 -18.70 -3.58 -35.67
N ASN A 194 -19.54 -3.32 -36.68
CA ASN A 194 -20.29 -2.07 -36.79
C ASN A 194 -21.28 -1.90 -35.62
N ASN A 195 -22.10 -2.92 -35.34
CA ASN A 195 -23.05 -2.92 -34.22
C ASN A 195 -22.38 -2.66 -32.87
N THR A 196 -21.18 -3.21 -32.65
CA THR A 196 -20.44 -3.04 -31.38
C THR A 196 -19.77 -1.66 -31.29
N ASN A 197 -19.27 -1.10 -32.40
CA ASN A 197 -18.80 0.29 -32.46
C ASN A 197 -19.93 1.31 -32.22
N ASP A 198 -21.11 1.07 -32.77
CA ASP A 198 -22.31 1.89 -32.55
C ASP A 198 -22.74 1.89 -31.08
N ALA A 199 -22.64 0.73 -30.41
CA ALA A 199 -22.90 0.61 -28.97
C ALA A 199 -21.86 1.39 -28.14
N ILE A 200 -20.58 1.39 -28.53
CA ILE A 200 -19.53 2.19 -27.90
C ILE A 200 -19.84 3.69 -28.01
N GLN A 201 -20.20 4.19 -29.20
CA GLN A 201 -20.52 5.61 -29.38
C GLN A 201 -21.75 6.04 -28.58
N LYS A 202 -22.83 5.22 -28.57
CA LYS A 202 -24.05 5.49 -27.79
C LYS A 202 -23.78 5.54 -26.29
N GLU A 203 -22.98 4.61 -25.76
CA GLU A 203 -22.64 4.58 -24.33
C GLU A 203 -21.69 5.72 -23.92
N VAL A 204 -20.73 6.10 -24.77
CA VAL A 204 -19.90 7.29 -24.56
C VAL A 204 -20.72 8.58 -24.57
N ALA A 205 -21.68 8.72 -25.50
CA ALA A 205 -22.57 9.87 -25.57
C ALA A 205 -23.48 9.97 -24.33
N ARG A 206 -24.04 8.83 -23.89
CA ARG A 206 -24.87 8.73 -22.69
C ARG A 206 -24.10 9.15 -21.42
N GLN A 207 -22.89 8.62 -21.23
CA GLN A 207 -22.04 8.99 -20.09
C GLN A 207 -21.66 10.48 -20.09
N LYS A 208 -21.41 11.10 -21.26
CA LYS A 208 -21.17 12.55 -21.34
C LYS A 208 -22.40 13.37 -20.93
N ALA A 209 -23.60 12.94 -21.30
CA ALA A 209 -24.83 13.62 -20.89
C ALA A 209 -25.07 13.52 -19.37
N ASP A 210 -24.91 12.31 -18.80
CA ASP A 210 -25.01 12.09 -17.34
C ASP A 210 -23.98 12.96 -16.57
N GLN A 211 -22.73 12.97 -17.04
CA GLN A 211 -21.62 13.72 -16.46
C GLN A 211 -21.88 15.24 -16.51
N GLN A 212 -22.34 15.77 -17.64
CA GLN A 212 -22.67 17.19 -17.77
C GLN A 212 -23.84 17.57 -16.85
N GLY A 213 -24.92 16.76 -16.80
CA GLY A 213 -26.05 17.01 -15.91
C GLY A 213 -25.68 16.99 -14.42
N ALA A 214 -24.70 16.16 -14.02
CA ALA A 214 -24.14 16.18 -12.68
C ALA A 214 -23.29 17.44 -12.42
N ILE A 215 -22.40 17.80 -13.37
CA ILE A 215 -21.56 19.01 -13.31
C ILE A 215 -22.42 20.28 -13.18
N ASP A 216 -23.47 20.42 -14.02
CA ASP A 216 -24.36 21.58 -14.02
C ASP A 216 -25.11 21.72 -12.68
N LYS A 217 -25.55 20.60 -12.10
CA LYS A 217 -26.19 20.59 -10.78
C LYS A 217 -25.20 21.01 -9.68
N THR A 218 -24.03 20.39 -9.61
CA THR A 218 -23.01 20.73 -8.61
C THR A 218 -22.54 22.18 -8.74
N ALA A 219 -22.39 22.69 -9.96
CA ALA A 219 -22.04 24.09 -10.21
C ALA A 219 -23.10 25.04 -9.63
N LYS A 220 -24.39 24.74 -9.85
CA LYS A 220 -25.52 25.51 -9.33
C LYS A 220 -25.64 25.47 -7.80
N ASP A 221 -25.37 24.31 -7.19
CA ASP A 221 -25.37 24.16 -5.74
C ASP A 221 -24.23 24.99 -5.10
N PHE A 222 -23.04 25.03 -5.71
CA PHE A 222 -21.96 25.96 -5.32
C PHE A 222 -22.33 27.44 -5.54
N ASP A 223 -22.99 27.80 -6.65
CA ASP A 223 -23.39 29.20 -6.90
C ASP A 223 -24.42 29.72 -5.89
N ASN A 224 -25.32 28.85 -5.40
CA ASN A 224 -26.19 29.19 -4.28
C ASN A 224 -25.39 29.44 -2.99
N GLN A 225 -24.46 28.55 -2.63
CA GLN A 225 -23.60 28.71 -1.44
C GLN A 225 -22.74 29.99 -1.50
N ILE A 226 -22.14 30.27 -2.67
CA ILE A 226 -21.34 31.49 -2.91
C ILE A 226 -22.21 32.75 -2.78
N LYS A 227 -23.45 32.72 -3.28
CA LYS A 227 -24.41 33.83 -3.15
C LYS A 227 -24.78 34.07 -1.69
N ASP A 228 -25.15 33.03 -0.95
CA ASP A 228 -25.57 33.16 0.45
C ASP A 228 -24.40 33.62 1.35
N ALA A 229 -23.19 33.10 1.13
CA ALA A 229 -21.97 33.57 1.78
C ALA A 229 -21.62 35.02 1.39
N SER A 230 -21.90 35.46 0.16
CA SER A 230 -21.71 36.86 -0.26
C SER A 230 -22.71 37.81 0.41
N GLN A 231 -23.96 37.39 0.64
CA GLN A 231 -24.92 38.18 1.44
C GLN A 231 -24.47 38.32 2.91
N ALA A 232 -23.78 37.31 3.46
CA ALA A 232 -23.16 37.40 4.78
C ALA A 232 -21.97 38.39 4.80
N VAL A 233 -21.20 38.53 3.71
CA VAL A 233 -20.19 39.61 3.55
C VAL A 233 -20.86 40.98 3.57
N ASP A 234 -21.90 41.21 2.77
CA ASP A 234 -22.63 42.49 2.73
C ASP A 234 -23.18 42.89 4.11
N GLN A 235 -23.69 41.92 4.87
CA GLN A 235 -24.20 42.17 6.22
C GLN A 235 -23.07 42.39 7.24
N GLY A 236 -21.94 41.67 7.13
CA GLY A 236 -20.75 41.91 7.93
C GLY A 236 -20.16 43.30 7.71
N GLN A 237 -20.09 43.76 6.45
CA GLN A 237 -19.62 45.09 6.10
C GLN A 237 -20.52 46.20 6.68
N LYS A 238 -21.85 46.01 6.68
CA LYS A 238 -22.78 46.93 7.37
C LYS A 238 -22.52 46.98 8.87
N THR A 239 -22.26 45.85 9.52
CA THR A 239 -21.93 45.81 10.96
C THR A 239 -20.63 46.57 11.26
N VAL A 240 -19.57 46.33 10.49
CA VAL A 240 -18.28 47.04 10.63
C VAL A 240 -18.44 48.56 10.42
N ASN A 241 -19.25 48.98 9.44
CA ASN A 241 -19.53 50.40 9.20
C ASN A 241 -20.33 51.03 10.36
N ASN A 242 -21.29 50.30 10.94
CA ASN A 242 -22.06 50.77 12.10
C ASN A 242 -21.17 50.91 13.35
N ASP A 243 -20.28 49.94 13.59
CA ASP A 243 -19.32 50.00 14.69
C ASP A 243 -18.35 51.18 14.54
N GLN A 244 -17.89 51.48 13.31
CA GLN A 244 -17.07 52.66 13.05
C GLN A 244 -17.81 53.97 13.37
N ASN A 245 -19.10 54.05 13.07
CA ASN A 245 -19.94 55.18 13.47
C ASN A 245 -20.08 55.28 15.00
N THR A 246 -20.26 54.14 15.69
CA THR A 246 -20.29 54.09 17.16
C THR A 246 -18.96 54.54 17.78
N ILE A 247 -17.82 54.14 17.22
CA ILE A 247 -16.49 54.64 17.64
C ILE A 247 -16.40 56.15 17.50
N ASN A 248 -16.88 56.72 16.38
CA ASN A 248 -16.82 58.16 16.14
C ASN A 248 -17.67 58.94 17.16
N GLU A 249 -18.87 58.45 17.51
CA GLU A 249 -19.71 59.04 18.55
C GLU A 249 -19.08 58.91 19.94
N LYS A 250 -18.64 57.71 20.34
CA LYS A 250 -17.99 57.49 21.65
C LYS A 250 -16.69 58.28 21.78
N LYS A 251 -15.92 58.47 20.70
CA LYS A 251 -14.75 59.35 20.70
C LYS A 251 -15.15 60.80 20.95
N LYS A 252 -16.13 61.34 20.23
CA LYS A 252 -16.64 62.72 20.47
C LYS A 252 -17.07 62.92 21.92
N ASN A 253 -17.77 61.94 22.50
CA ASN A 253 -18.22 61.99 23.90
C ASN A 253 -17.04 61.92 24.89
N ASN A 254 -16.01 61.13 24.59
CA ASN A 254 -14.79 61.06 25.39
C ASN A 254 -13.95 62.35 25.31
N ASP A 255 -13.77 62.90 24.12
CA ASP A 255 -13.03 64.15 23.91
C ASP A 255 -13.72 65.32 24.65
N ALA A 256 -15.06 65.37 24.65
CA ALA A 256 -15.83 66.32 25.44
C ALA A 256 -15.67 66.13 26.96
N ALA A 257 -15.61 64.88 27.44
CA ALA A 257 -15.36 64.59 28.86
C ALA A 257 -13.94 64.99 29.30
N GLN A 258 -12.93 64.76 28.46
CA GLN A 258 -11.55 65.23 28.69
C GLN A 258 -11.48 66.77 28.74
N GLN A 259 -12.20 67.47 27.85
CA GLN A 259 -12.29 68.93 27.91
C GLN A 259 -12.98 69.42 29.19
N ALA A 260 -14.01 68.71 29.69
CA ALA A 260 -14.66 69.04 30.96
C ALA A 260 -13.70 68.91 32.17
N VAL A 261 -12.82 67.89 32.18
CA VAL A 261 -11.75 67.76 33.20
C VAL A 261 -10.83 68.98 33.16
N LYS A 262 -10.37 69.40 31.98
CA LYS A 262 -9.50 70.59 31.86
C LYS A 262 -10.21 71.85 32.35
N ASN A 263 -11.46 72.08 31.94
CA ASN A 263 -12.22 73.25 32.36
C ASN A 263 -12.36 73.32 33.90
N ALA A 264 -12.64 72.18 34.56
CA ALA A 264 -12.72 72.12 36.02
C ALA A 264 -11.35 72.37 36.71
N GLN A 265 -10.25 71.90 36.11
CA GLN A 265 -8.89 72.22 36.57
C GLN A 265 -8.55 73.71 36.44
N ASP A 266 -8.93 74.34 35.32
CA ASP A 266 -8.75 75.78 35.09
C ASP A 266 -9.55 76.60 36.14
N THR A 267 -10.80 76.21 36.41
CA THR A 267 -11.64 76.83 37.47
C THR A 267 -11.00 76.71 38.84
N LEU A 268 -10.72 75.49 39.33
CA LEU A 268 -10.09 75.29 40.65
C LEU A 268 -8.79 76.09 40.82
N SER A 269 -8.01 76.25 39.74
CA SER A 269 -6.78 77.03 39.75
C SER A 269 -7.04 78.53 39.93
N SER A 270 -8.07 79.07 39.26
CA SER A 270 -8.50 80.47 39.39
C SER A 270 -8.99 80.77 40.81
N ASP A 271 -9.89 79.94 41.35
CA ASP A 271 -10.48 80.15 42.66
C ASP A 271 -9.51 79.92 43.81
N LYS A 272 -8.56 78.99 43.66
CA LYS A 272 -7.45 78.84 44.61
C LYS A 272 -6.56 80.08 44.64
N SER A 273 -6.26 80.69 43.49
CA SER A 273 -5.52 81.97 43.44
C SER A 273 -6.31 83.11 44.10
N ALA A 274 -7.61 83.22 43.84
CA ALA A 274 -8.47 84.21 44.50
C ALA A 274 -8.53 84.02 46.03
N LEU A 275 -8.61 82.78 46.51
CA LEU A 275 -8.53 82.44 47.93
C LEU A 275 -7.18 82.86 48.54
N THR A 276 -6.06 82.60 47.87
CA THR A 276 -4.72 83.01 48.34
C THR A 276 -4.58 84.54 48.41
N VAL A 277 -5.13 85.29 47.45
CA VAL A 277 -5.15 86.76 47.50
C VAL A 277 -5.97 87.27 48.69
N ALA A 278 -7.18 86.73 48.91
CA ALA A 278 -8.01 87.12 50.04
C ALA A 278 -7.39 86.75 51.40
N GLN A 279 -6.77 85.57 51.51
CA GLN A 279 -6.03 85.15 52.71
C GLN A 279 -4.82 86.05 52.99
N LYS A 280 -4.10 86.48 51.95
CA LYS A 280 -2.97 87.40 52.11
C LYS A 280 -3.43 88.78 52.59
N ALA A 281 -4.51 89.34 52.04
CA ALA A 281 -5.07 90.61 52.50
C ALA A 281 -5.52 90.61 53.98
N LEU A 282 -5.83 89.43 54.54
CA LEU A 282 -6.12 89.27 55.98
C LEU A 282 -4.84 89.15 56.84
N GLN A 283 -3.71 88.71 56.27
CA GLN A 283 -2.43 88.58 56.96
C GLN A 283 -1.59 89.85 56.93
N ASP A 284 -1.63 90.61 55.83
CA ASP A 284 -0.80 91.81 55.62
C ASP A 284 -1.22 93.01 56.50
N GLY A 285 -2.37 92.95 57.16
CA GLY A 285 -2.75 93.89 58.24
C GLY A 285 -3.58 95.11 57.82
N ASP A 286 -3.91 95.27 56.53
CA ASP A 286 -4.68 96.39 55.96
C ASP A 286 -6.10 96.63 56.56
N ILE A 287 -6.53 95.85 57.55
CA ILE A 287 -7.92 95.84 58.06
C ILE A 287 -8.02 95.75 59.59
N GLU A 288 -7.22 96.54 60.30
CA GLU A 288 -7.64 97.20 61.54
C GLU A 288 -7.34 98.71 61.41
N THR A 289 -8.26 99.58 61.84
CA THR A 289 -8.18 101.03 61.53
C THR A 289 -8.64 101.93 62.68
N THR A 290 -8.99 101.36 63.83
CA THR A 290 -9.74 102.05 64.88
C THR A 290 -9.09 101.86 66.24
N ASP A 291 -8.59 102.95 66.81
CA ASP A 291 -8.26 103.01 68.23
C ASP A 291 -9.50 102.90 69.10
N THR A 292 -9.29 102.39 70.31
CA THR A 292 -10.32 102.44 71.37
C THR A 292 -9.67 103.00 72.63
N LEU A 293 -10.27 104.05 73.17
CA LEU A 293 -9.77 104.67 74.40
C LEU A 293 -9.96 103.70 75.56
N LYS A 294 -8.86 103.45 76.29
CA LYS A 294 -8.82 102.60 77.47
C LYS A 294 -9.36 103.41 78.66
N VAL A 295 -10.65 103.29 78.92
CA VAL A 295 -11.36 104.07 79.93
C VAL A 295 -11.63 103.21 81.18
N PRO A 296 -11.22 103.64 82.40
CA PRO A 296 -11.60 102.96 83.64
C PRO A 296 -13.11 102.95 83.82
N GLN A 297 -13.68 101.81 84.25
CA GLN A 297 -15.14 101.65 84.38
C GLN A 297 -15.79 102.72 85.28
N ASP A 298 -15.08 103.24 86.28
CA ASP A 298 -15.68 104.27 87.15
C ASP A 298 -15.81 105.65 86.49
N TYR A 299 -15.02 105.99 85.46
CA TYR A 299 -15.27 107.19 84.65
C TYR A 299 -16.63 107.09 83.93
N ILE A 300 -16.94 105.92 83.35
CA ILE A 300 -18.24 105.65 82.74
C ILE A 300 -19.36 105.74 83.80
N ASN A 301 -19.13 105.19 85.00
CA ASN A 301 -20.11 105.25 86.08
C ASN A 301 -20.37 106.70 86.55
N VAL A 302 -19.32 107.48 86.75
CA VAL A 302 -19.35 108.90 87.15
C VAL A 302 -20.17 109.72 86.15
N TRP A 303 -19.88 109.63 84.86
CA TRP A 303 -20.60 110.42 83.86
C TRP A 303 -22.02 109.93 83.61
N LYS A 304 -22.29 108.65 83.83
CA LYS A 304 -23.66 108.08 83.82
C LYS A 304 -24.49 108.56 85.01
N GLU A 305 -23.90 108.62 86.19
CA GLU A 305 -24.51 109.19 87.40
C GLU A 305 -24.75 110.70 87.24
N TYR A 306 -23.78 111.43 86.67
CA TYR A 306 -23.90 112.85 86.34
C TYR A 306 -25.04 113.09 85.34
N TYR A 307 -25.06 112.37 84.20
CA TYR A 307 -26.04 112.57 83.14
C TYR A 307 -27.48 112.27 83.59
N GLN A 308 -27.68 111.25 84.42
CA GLN A 308 -28.98 110.94 85.04
C GLN A 308 -29.47 112.04 85.98
N ASN A 309 -28.54 112.76 86.63
CA ASN A 309 -28.83 113.81 87.62
C ASN A 309 -28.53 115.23 87.09
N ARG A 310 -28.27 115.42 85.79
CA ARG A 310 -27.73 116.65 85.19
C ARG A 310 -28.46 117.94 85.61
N ASN A 311 -29.79 117.88 85.76
CA ASN A 311 -30.63 119.01 86.19
C ASN A 311 -30.36 119.49 87.63
N LYS A 312 -29.71 118.67 88.48
CA LYS A 312 -29.22 119.00 89.84
C LYS A 312 -27.79 119.55 89.80
N TYR A 313 -26.96 119.11 88.85
CA TYR A 313 -25.51 119.39 88.84
C TYR A 313 -25.12 120.57 87.93
N GLY A 314 -25.89 120.87 86.88
CA GLY A 314 -25.76 122.08 86.08
C GLY A 314 -25.15 121.87 84.69
N ALA A 315 -24.07 122.58 84.41
CA ALA A 315 -23.30 122.52 83.15
C ALA A 315 -21.88 121.96 83.33
N GLU A 316 -21.37 121.91 84.58
CA GLU A 316 -19.99 121.55 84.92
C GLU A 316 -19.99 120.52 86.05
N LEU A 317 -18.89 119.78 86.21
CA LEU A 317 -18.65 118.96 87.40
C LEU A 317 -17.54 119.65 88.22
N THR A 318 -17.94 120.44 89.22
CA THR A 318 -17.02 121.21 90.07
C THR A 318 -16.88 120.60 91.46
N LYS A 319 -15.70 120.75 92.06
CA LYS A 319 -15.38 120.21 93.39
C LYS A 319 -16.26 120.79 94.51
N GLU A 320 -16.64 122.06 94.40
CA GLU A 320 -17.50 122.73 95.37
C GLU A 320 -18.94 122.20 95.36
N LYS A 321 -19.46 121.89 94.16
CA LYS A 321 -20.85 121.45 93.96
C LYS A 321 -21.01 119.96 94.31
N ASN A 322 -20.05 119.12 93.91
CA ASN A 322 -20.17 117.66 93.99
C ASN A 322 -18.82 116.98 94.36
N PRO A 323 -18.28 117.17 95.58
CA PRO A 323 -16.90 116.79 95.92
C PRO A 323 -16.59 115.30 95.73
N GLU A 324 -17.50 114.39 96.09
CA GLU A 324 -17.31 112.93 95.95
C GLU A 324 -17.28 112.49 94.48
N LEU A 325 -18.23 113.00 93.67
CA LEU A 325 -18.33 112.68 92.25
C LEU A 325 -17.17 113.31 91.45
N TRP A 326 -16.74 114.52 91.83
CA TRP A 326 -15.55 115.18 91.28
C TRP A 326 -14.27 114.40 91.60
N GLN A 327 -14.10 113.90 92.83
CA GLN A 327 -12.89 113.14 93.19
C GLN A 327 -12.83 111.81 92.43
N ARG A 328 -13.95 111.07 92.32
CA ARG A 328 -14.04 109.86 91.49
C ARG A 328 -13.72 110.16 90.01
N ASN A 329 -14.19 111.30 89.49
CA ASN A 329 -13.84 111.74 88.15
C ASN A 329 -12.32 112.00 88.02
N HIS A 330 -11.73 112.78 88.93
CA HIS A 330 -10.31 113.13 88.94
C HIS A 330 -9.42 111.88 88.96
N ASP A 331 -9.72 110.92 89.86
CA ASP A 331 -8.98 109.67 89.99
C ASP A 331 -9.08 108.81 88.71
N ALA A 332 -10.30 108.68 88.16
CA ALA A 332 -10.55 107.89 86.95
C ALA A 332 -9.99 108.55 85.68
N CYS A 333 -10.03 109.87 85.57
CA CYS A 333 -9.37 110.65 84.51
C CYS A 333 -7.85 110.49 84.57
N THR A 334 -7.26 110.48 85.76
CA THR A 334 -5.81 110.32 85.95
C THR A 334 -5.35 108.95 85.44
N GLU A 335 -6.06 107.88 85.79
CA GLU A 335 -5.77 106.55 85.25
C GLU A 335 -6.10 106.45 83.75
N ALA A 336 -7.13 107.14 83.24
CA ALA A 336 -7.44 107.18 81.81
C ALA A 336 -6.33 107.85 80.98
N LYS A 337 -5.82 109.02 81.40
CA LYS A 337 -4.66 109.67 80.75
C LYS A 337 -3.43 108.75 80.72
N LYS A 338 -3.19 108.01 81.81
CA LYS A 338 -2.12 107.02 81.93
C LYS A 338 -2.31 105.79 81.04
N LEU A 339 -3.52 105.23 80.93
CA LEU A 339 -3.80 104.06 80.08
C LEU A 339 -3.73 104.35 78.58
N ASN A 340 -3.93 105.61 78.20
CA ASN A 340 -3.88 106.11 76.81
C ASN A 340 -2.59 106.88 76.49
N ASN A 341 -1.58 106.84 77.38
CA ASN A 341 -0.28 107.48 77.21
C ASN A 341 -0.39 108.95 76.75
N TYR A 342 -1.16 109.75 77.49
CA TYR A 342 -1.34 111.17 77.23
C TYR A 342 -0.05 111.97 77.45
N VAL A 343 0.26 112.89 76.54
CA VAL A 343 1.45 113.77 76.63
C VAL A 343 1.04 115.24 76.48
N TYR A 344 1.29 116.05 77.50
CA TYR A 344 0.87 117.46 77.56
C TYR A 344 1.86 118.44 76.91
N TYR A 345 3.16 118.11 76.87
CA TYR A 345 4.22 119.01 76.39
C TYR A 345 4.96 118.44 75.18
N VAL A 346 5.12 119.26 74.13
CA VAL A 346 5.84 118.91 72.89
C VAL A 346 7.34 118.60 73.04
N ASN A 347 7.93 118.87 74.21
CA ASN A 347 9.34 118.59 74.52
C ASN A 347 9.56 117.26 75.27
N ASP A 348 8.52 116.45 75.47
CA ASP A 348 8.66 115.09 76.01
C ASP A 348 9.17 114.14 74.90
N PRO A 349 10.19 113.29 75.14
CA PRO A 349 10.68 112.33 74.15
C PRO A 349 9.67 111.25 73.74
N LEU A 350 8.51 111.15 74.40
CA LEU A 350 7.37 110.32 73.98
C LEU A 350 6.40 111.05 73.03
N PHE A 351 6.58 112.36 72.80
CA PHE A 351 5.73 113.12 71.87
C PHE A 351 6.07 112.71 70.43
N GLY A 352 5.18 111.93 69.80
CA GLY A 352 5.42 111.25 68.52
C GLY A 352 5.75 109.76 68.65
N ASP A 353 5.67 109.17 69.85
CA ASP A 353 5.73 107.71 70.02
C ASP A 353 4.40 107.07 69.52
N TYR A 354 4.45 106.55 68.30
CA TYR A 354 3.34 105.87 67.64
C TYR A 354 3.02 104.46 68.22
N THR A 355 3.57 104.07 69.38
CA THR A 355 3.10 102.89 70.14
C THR A 355 1.84 103.18 70.98
N THR A 356 1.43 104.44 71.08
CA THR A 356 0.35 104.91 71.94
C THR A 356 -1.05 104.73 71.32
N PHE A 357 -1.16 104.83 70.00
CA PHE A 357 -2.38 104.69 69.20
C PHE A 357 -2.09 104.00 67.85
N HIS A 358 -3.09 103.52 67.13
CA HIS A 358 -2.95 102.70 65.93
C HIS A 358 -2.87 103.53 64.63
N ILE A 359 -1.88 103.24 63.79
CA ILE A 359 -1.65 103.92 62.52
C ILE A 359 -1.45 102.89 61.41
N SER A 360 -2.32 102.90 60.40
CA SER A 360 -2.16 102.05 59.22
C SER A 360 -0.95 102.50 58.39
N GLU A 361 -0.34 101.59 57.61
CA GLU A 361 0.77 101.97 56.73
C GLU A 361 0.33 102.95 55.63
N VAL A 362 -0.97 102.99 55.31
CA VAL A 362 -1.58 103.98 54.41
C VAL A 362 -1.57 105.38 55.05
N ASP A 363 -2.00 105.51 56.30
CA ASP A 363 -2.07 106.80 57.01
C ASP A 363 -0.70 107.50 57.13
N LYS A 364 0.38 106.72 57.26
CA LYS A 364 1.77 107.22 57.33
C LYS A 364 2.27 107.83 56.01
N ASN A 365 1.63 107.50 54.89
CA ASN A 365 2.05 107.87 53.55
C ASN A 365 1.02 108.79 52.84
N ALA A 366 -0.19 108.93 53.38
CA ALA A 366 -1.21 109.85 52.90
C ALA A 366 -0.93 111.29 53.40
N PRO A 367 -0.79 112.29 52.52
CA PRO A 367 -0.57 113.68 52.92
C PRO A 367 -1.87 114.36 53.35
N VAL A 368 -1.74 115.34 54.25
CA VAL A 368 -2.81 116.24 54.71
C VAL A 368 -2.61 117.64 54.13
N HIS A 369 -3.71 118.33 53.82
CA HIS A 369 -3.71 119.58 53.06
C HIS A 369 -4.27 120.76 53.87
N PHE A 370 -3.71 121.94 53.63
CA PHE A 370 -4.12 123.19 54.26
C PHE A 370 -4.59 124.20 53.21
N ASN A 371 -5.61 124.96 53.55
CA ASN A 371 -6.14 126.07 52.78
C ASN A 371 -5.22 127.31 52.90
N SER A 372 -5.42 128.30 52.04
CA SER A 372 -4.60 129.53 52.01
C SER A 372 -4.77 130.46 53.22
N ASP A 373 -5.74 130.17 54.10
CA ASP A 373 -5.99 130.88 55.37
C ASP A 373 -5.47 130.09 56.59
N SER A 374 -4.62 129.09 56.38
CA SER A 374 -4.03 128.22 57.40
C SER A 374 -5.03 127.31 58.15
N THR A 375 -6.22 127.08 57.59
CA THR A 375 -7.17 126.05 58.05
C THR A 375 -6.99 124.72 57.32
N LEU A 376 -7.44 123.62 57.92
CA LEU A 376 -7.42 122.26 57.35
C LEU A 376 -8.36 122.11 56.13
N SER A 377 -7.98 121.31 55.12
CA SER A 377 -8.83 121.06 53.93
C SER A 377 -10.12 120.30 54.28
N ARG A 378 -11.18 120.44 53.47
CA ARG A 378 -12.48 119.83 53.78
C ARG A 378 -12.45 118.30 53.91
N ASP A 379 -11.67 117.64 53.06
CA ASP A 379 -11.57 116.17 53.09
C ASP A 379 -10.74 115.71 54.30
N ASP A 380 -9.72 116.48 54.69
CA ASP A 380 -8.93 116.23 55.90
C ASP A 380 -9.74 116.53 57.19
N VAL A 381 -10.63 117.53 57.18
CA VAL A 381 -11.62 117.79 58.26
C VAL A 381 -12.60 116.63 58.39
N ILE A 382 -13.02 115.99 57.30
CA ILE A 382 -13.83 114.77 57.36
C ILE A 382 -13.04 113.64 58.05
N ILE A 383 -11.77 113.42 57.68
CA ILE A 383 -10.91 112.39 58.29
C ILE A 383 -10.74 112.64 59.80
N ALA A 384 -10.42 113.88 60.20
CA ALA A 384 -10.29 114.27 61.61
C ALA A 384 -11.60 114.07 62.38
N THR A 385 -12.74 114.43 61.78
CA THR A 385 -14.06 114.27 62.41
C THR A 385 -14.46 112.80 62.55
N GLN A 386 -14.25 111.97 61.52
CA GLN A 386 -14.54 110.54 61.55
C GLN A 386 -13.76 109.87 62.68
N TYR A 387 -12.44 110.03 62.70
CA TYR A 387 -11.58 109.46 63.73
C TYR A 387 -11.92 109.96 65.15
N ALA A 388 -12.27 111.24 65.32
CA ALA A 388 -12.75 111.75 66.59
C ALA A 388 -14.08 111.09 67.03
N THR A 389 -15.04 110.90 66.10
CA THR A 389 -16.30 110.20 66.43
C THR A 389 -16.09 108.73 66.75
N GLU A 390 -15.14 108.04 66.11
CA GLU A 390 -14.75 106.66 66.43
C GLU A 390 -14.24 106.53 67.87
N LEU A 391 -13.42 107.48 68.34
CA LEU A 391 -12.89 107.52 69.71
C LEU A 391 -13.96 107.85 70.76
N ILE A 392 -14.83 108.84 70.48
CA ILE A 392 -15.76 109.40 71.46
C ILE A 392 -17.06 108.59 71.57
N ASN A 393 -17.59 108.05 70.47
CA ASN A 393 -18.92 107.41 70.46
C ASN A 393 -19.04 106.19 71.39
N PRO A 394 -18.07 105.25 71.47
CA PRO A 394 -18.17 104.12 72.40
C PRO A 394 -18.31 104.54 73.88
N ILE A 395 -17.71 105.69 74.25
CA ILE A 395 -17.82 106.25 75.61
C ILE A 395 -19.22 106.83 75.83
N ARG A 396 -19.75 107.59 74.86
CA ARG A 396 -21.12 108.15 74.89
C ARG A 396 -22.16 107.04 75.01
N GLU A 397 -22.05 105.97 74.23
CA GLU A 397 -22.95 104.80 74.29
C GLU A 397 -22.89 104.10 75.66
N ALA A 398 -21.69 103.88 76.20
CA ALA A 398 -21.52 103.23 77.51
C ALA A 398 -22.13 104.05 78.67
N ILE A 399 -22.04 105.38 78.60
CA ILE A 399 -22.72 106.31 79.52
C ILE A 399 -24.25 106.25 79.31
N GLY A 400 -24.71 106.18 78.06
CA GLY A 400 -26.12 106.20 77.68
C GLY A 400 -26.58 107.49 76.99
N VAL A 401 -25.65 108.18 76.31
CA VAL A 401 -25.90 109.34 75.44
C VAL A 401 -25.90 108.88 73.98
N ASN A 402 -26.63 109.57 73.11
CA ASN A 402 -26.61 109.29 71.66
C ASN A 402 -25.18 109.44 71.09
N PRO A 403 -24.73 108.54 70.19
CA PRO A 403 -23.55 108.78 69.37
C PRO A 403 -23.62 110.11 68.63
N TYR A 404 -22.48 110.79 68.46
CA TYR A 404 -22.34 111.84 67.48
C TYR A 404 -22.51 111.26 66.07
N ARG A 405 -23.27 111.96 65.24
CA ARG A 405 -23.30 111.81 63.78
C ARG A 405 -22.41 112.90 63.15
N ILE A 406 -22.11 112.75 61.86
CA ILE A 406 -21.43 113.77 61.06
C ILE A 406 -22.37 114.18 59.93
N THR A 407 -22.46 115.47 59.63
CA THR A 407 -23.21 116.00 58.48
C THR A 407 -22.36 117.01 57.72
N ASN A 408 -22.72 117.33 56.48
CA ASN A 408 -22.06 118.43 55.77
C ASN A 408 -22.15 119.74 56.57
N ALA A 409 -23.27 120.02 57.26
CA ALA A 409 -23.40 121.17 58.14
C ALA A 409 -22.36 121.19 59.28
N SER A 410 -22.09 120.06 59.94
CA SER A 410 -21.12 120.03 61.06
C SER A 410 -19.67 120.15 60.59
N ILE A 411 -19.35 119.70 59.36
CA ILE A 411 -18.07 119.97 58.70
C ILE A 411 -17.96 121.45 58.31
N ASP A 412 -18.94 121.98 57.58
CA ASP A 412 -18.88 123.31 56.96
C ASP A 412 -18.92 124.45 58.00
N MET A 413 -19.75 124.33 59.05
CA MET A 413 -19.78 125.30 60.16
C MET A 413 -18.46 125.34 60.95
N ASN A 414 -17.82 124.18 61.11
CA ASN A 414 -16.56 124.02 61.84
C ASN A 414 -15.37 124.62 61.04
N MET A 415 -15.35 124.43 59.72
CA MET A 415 -14.43 125.13 58.83
C MET A 415 -14.65 126.66 58.83
N GLU A 416 -15.92 127.10 58.77
CA GLU A 416 -16.26 128.52 58.83
C GLU A 416 -15.83 129.17 60.15
N ASN A 417 -15.94 128.44 61.27
CA ASN A 417 -15.46 128.89 62.58
C ASN A 417 -13.95 129.13 62.57
N ALA A 418 -13.15 128.12 62.23
CA ALA A 418 -11.70 128.24 62.15
C ALA A 418 -11.24 129.35 61.19
N SER A 419 -11.85 129.44 59.99
CA SER A 419 -11.53 130.48 59.00
C SER A 419 -11.84 131.89 59.51
N LYS A 420 -12.99 132.09 60.17
CA LYS A 420 -13.36 133.39 60.76
C LYS A 420 -12.51 133.75 61.99
N TYR A 421 -12.03 132.77 62.77
CA TYR A 421 -11.02 133.00 63.83
C TYR A 421 -9.70 133.50 63.24
N ARG A 422 -9.13 132.81 62.23
CA ARG A 422 -7.90 133.25 61.55
C ARG A 422 -8.05 134.61 60.87
N ALA A 423 -9.17 134.86 60.20
CA ALA A 423 -9.46 136.14 59.53
C ALA A 423 -9.58 137.34 60.48
N LYS A 424 -9.80 137.13 61.78
CA LYS A 424 -9.74 138.18 62.82
C LYS A 424 -8.33 138.43 63.36
N GLY A 425 -7.39 137.52 63.15
CA GLY A 425 -6.10 137.53 63.87
C GLY A 425 -6.24 137.22 65.37
N HIS A 426 -7.25 136.43 65.74
CA HIS A 426 -7.54 136.06 67.14
C HIS A 426 -6.47 135.11 67.71
N ASN A 427 -6.01 135.35 68.94
CA ASN A 427 -4.98 134.56 69.59
C ASN A 427 -5.58 133.73 70.72
N ASP A 428 -6.04 132.52 70.42
CA ASP A 428 -6.77 131.65 71.35
C ASP A 428 -5.98 131.34 72.64
N LEU A 429 -4.64 131.45 72.63
CA LEU A 429 -3.78 131.28 73.81
C LEU A 429 -3.95 132.42 74.85
N GLN A 430 -4.31 133.63 74.39
CA GLN A 430 -4.48 134.82 75.22
C GLN A 430 -5.96 135.21 75.38
N ASP A 431 -6.74 135.06 74.31
CA ASP A 431 -8.11 135.52 74.19
C ASP A 431 -9.15 134.43 74.52
N GLY A 432 -8.77 133.15 74.48
CA GLY A 432 -9.68 132.01 74.67
C GLY A 432 -10.75 131.91 73.58
N HIS A 433 -11.95 131.44 73.94
CA HIS A 433 -13.08 131.29 73.01
C HIS A 433 -13.75 132.64 72.66
N ASP A 434 -13.87 132.96 71.36
CA ASP A 434 -14.74 134.05 70.89
C ASP A 434 -16.21 133.62 70.90
N GLY A 435 -16.79 133.68 72.10
CA GLY A 435 -18.23 133.51 72.33
C GLY A 435 -19.14 134.56 71.69
N SER A 436 -18.62 135.52 70.92
CA SER A 436 -19.39 136.40 70.04
C SER A 436 -19.38 135.90 68.59
N LEU A 437 -18.24 135.41 68.10
CA LEU A 437 -18.11 134.74 66.79
C LEU A 437 -19.01 133.50 66.71
N MET A 438 -18.95 132.62 67.71
CA MET A 438 -19.79 131.40 67.71
C MET A 438 -21.29 131.72 67.64
N LYS A 439 -21.74 132.78 68.36
CA LYS A 439 -23.13 133.27 68.31
C LYS A 439 -23.48 133.90 66.96
N GLN A 440 -22.52 134.56 66.31
CA GLN A 440 -22.69 135.08 64.96
C GLN A 440 -22.86 133.93 63.94
N ILE A 441 -21.99 132.92 63.98
CA ILE A 441 -22.06 131.75 63.08
C ILE A 441 -23.35 130.97 63.30
N ALA A 442 -23.71 130.67 64.55
CA ALA A 442 -24.97 129.99 64.88
C ALA A 442 -26.20 130.74 64.32
N LYS A 443 -26.21 132.07 64.42
CA LYS A 443 -27.26 132.93 63.86
C LYS A 443 -27.23 132.98 62.32
N GLU A 444 -26.06 133.01 61.69
CA GLU A 444 -25.91 132.97 60.23
C GLU A 444 -26.36 131.63 59.64
N TRP A 445 -26.23 130.53 60.40
CA TRP A 445 -26.73 129.21 60.05
C TRP A 445 -28.16 128.91 60.53
N GLY A 446 -28.75 129.78 61.36
CA GLY A 446 -30.10 129.62 61.89
C GLY A 446 -30.26 128.50 62.91
N THR A 447 -29.16 128.03 63.52
CA THR A 447 -29.22 127.10 64.66
C THR A 447 -29.28 127.86 65.99
N ALA A 448 -29.56 127.15 67.08
CA ALA A 448 -29.69 127.73 68.42
C ALA A 448 -28.34 128.04 69.07
N LEU A 449 -27.32 127.23 68.80
CA LEU A 449 -25.99 127.36 69.38
C LEU A 449 -24.92 126.69 68.49
N LEU A 450 -23.66 127.07 68.73
CA LEU A 450 -22.46 126.39 68.27
C LEU A 450 -21.57 126.25 69.52
N ASP A 451 -21.38 125.03 70.02
CA ASP A 451 -20.42 124.75 71.09
C ASP A 451 -19.02 124.56 70.47
N GLU A 452 -17.98 124.79 71.28
CA GLU A 452 -16.58 124.63 70.90
C GLU A 452 -15.79 124.11 72.10
N SER A 453 -15.01 123.05 71.90
CA SER A 453 -13.94 122.64 72.80
C SER A 453 -12.59 122.76 72.06
N LEU A 454 -11.59 123.37 72.70
CA LEU A 454 -10.30 123.70 72.09
C LEU A 454 -9.14 122.95 72.76
N ALA A 455 -8.25 122.38 71.94
CA ALA A 455 -6.96 121.86 72.39
C ALA A 455 -5.83 122.45 71.53
N SER A 456 -4.74 122.89 72.16
CA SER A 456 -3.54 123.31 71.43
C SER A 456 -2.78 122.10 70.87
N ASN A 457 -2.16 122.28 69.70
CA ASN A 457 -1.18 121.35 69.15
C ASN A 457 -0.13 122.13 68.34
N GLU A 458 0.95 122.51 69.04
CA GLU A 458 2.09 123.26 68.50
C GLU A 458 2.92 122.41 67.52
N PHE A 459 3.12 121.12 67.81
CA PHE A 459 3.90 120.19 66.98
C PHE A 459 3.43 120.12 65.52
N LEU A 460 2.12 120.06 65.30
CA LEU A 460 1.53 120.00 63.96
C LEU A 460 1.69 121.35 63.23
N ALA A 461 1.74 122.48 63.95
CA ALA A 461 1.99 123.80 63.39
C ALA A 461 3.48 123.95 63.03
N ASP A 462 4.38 123.57 63.92
CA ASP A 462 5.83 123.53 63.67
C ASP A 462 6.16 122.71 62.41
N LYS A 463 5.52 121.55 62.21
CA LYS A 463 5.68 120.75 60.98
C LYS A 463 5.30 121.54 59.73
N VAL A 464 4.12 122.15 59.69
CA VAL A 464 3.65 122.93 58.53
C VAL A 464 4.54 124.16 58.30
N ILE A 465 4.86 124.91 59.35
CA ILE A 465 5.64 126.16 59.28
C ILE A 465 7.09 125.88 58.86
N SER A 466 7.67 124.75 59.29
CA SER A 466 8.99 124.29 58.83
C SER A 466 8.98 123.63 57.43
N GLY A 467 7.82 123.55 56.77
CA GLY A 467 7.68 122.99 55.42
C GLY A 467 7.80 121.47 55.34
N GLN A 468 7.58 120.76 56.43
CA GLN A 468 7.52 119.30 56.45
C GLN A 468 6.16 118.80 55.92
N THR A 469 6.16 117.67 55.22
CA THR A 469 4.91 116.99 54.85
C THR A 469 4.20 116.53 56.12
N VAL A 470 2.98 117.03 56.34
CA VAL A 470 2.06 116.50 57.34
C VAL A 470 1.30 115.33 56.74
N THR A 471 1.14 114.26 57.52
CA THR A 471 0.47 113.02 57.11
C THR A 471 -0.86 112.82 57.83
N VAL A 472 -1.71 111.93 57.32
CA VAL A 472 -2.95 111.54 58.03
C VAL A 472 -2.63 110.90 59.38
N ALA A 473 -1.50 110.20 59.48
CA ALA A 473 -0.95 109.72 60.76
C ALA A 473 -0.69 110.85 61.77
N ASP A 474 -0.10 111.98 61.33
CA ASP A 474 0.13 113.16 62.19
C ASP A 474 -1.18 113.81 62.64
N LEU A 475 -2.15 113.96 61.72
CA LEU A 475 -3.46 114.52 62.02
C LEU A 475 -4.23 113.64 63.02
N LYS A 476 -4.21 112.30 62.84
CA LYS A 476 -4.79 111.35 63.79
C LYS A 476 -4.07 111.39 65.15
N ALA A 477 -2.73 111.50 65.19
CA ALA A 477 -1.98 111.67 66.43
C ALA A 477 -2.46 112.89 67.24
N ALA A 478 -2.59 114.01 66.55
CA ALA A 478 -3.00 115.28 67.14
C ALA A 478 -4.44 115.21 67.66
N VAL A 479 -5.38 114.66 66.87
CA VAL A 479 -6.78 114.44 67.28
C VAL A 479 -6.87 113.46 68.46
N TYR A 480 -6.12 112.35 68.46
CA TYR A 480 -6.10 111.38 69.56
C TYR A 480 -5.70 112.03 70.89
N GLN A 481 -4.56 112.72 70.91
CA GLN A 481 -4.07 113.41 72.11
C GLN A 481 -5.04 114.50 72.58
N ALA A 482 -5.68 115.23 71.65
CA ALA A 482 -6.69 116.22 72.02
C ALA A 482 -7.96 115.60 72.61
N VAL A 483 -8.49 114.51 72.06
CA VAL A 483 -9.64 113.79 72.64
C VAL A 483 -9.29 113.26 74.04
N VAL A 484 -8.11 112.68 74.23
CA VAL A 484 -7.64 112.18 75.54
C VAL A 484 -7.44 113.33 76.53
N GLY A 485 -6.92 114.48 76.10
CA GLY A 485 -6.77 115.67 76.93
C GLY A 485 -8.13 116.23 77.40
N LEU A 486 -9.05 116.46 76.48
CA LEU A 486 -10.33 117.12 76.72
C LEU A 486 -11.36 116.22 77.41
N LEU A 487 -11.37 114.90 77.15
CA LEU A 487 -12.23 113.98 77.89
C LEU A 487 -11.76 113.75 79.32
N PHE A 488 -10.46 113.83 79.59
CA PHE A 488 -9.90 113.51 80.91
C PHE A 488 -9.32 114.72 81.67
N GLU A 489 -9.73 115.95 81.33
CA GLU A 489 -9.28 117.20 81.98
C GLU A 489 -9.56 117.26 83.50
N GLY A 490 -10.47 116.42 84.01
CA GLY A 490 -10.69 116.24 85.44
C GLY A 490 -9.43 115.84 86.21
N ALA A 491 -8.46 115.17 85.55
CA ALA A 491 -7.14 114.88 86.11
C ALA A 491 -6.32 116.15 86.40
N ASP A 492 -6.52 117.22 85.62
CA ASP A 492 -5.78 118.47 85.72
C ASP A 492 -6.40 119.42 86.77
N GLY A 493 -7.50 119.00 87.40
CA GLY A 493 -8.27 119.77 88.36
C GLY A 493 -9.37 120.65 87.75
N SER A 494 -9.65 120.49 86.46
CA SER A 494 -10.68 121.24 85.72
C SER A 494 -12.10 121.04 86.30
N ASP A 495 -12.97 122.02 86.01
CA ASP A 495 -14.42 121.97 86.22
C ASP A 495 -15.16 121.12 85.15
N ASN A 496 -14.42 120.50 84.23
CA ASN A 496 -14.90 119.53 83.24
C ASN A 496 -15.80 120.13 82.14
N GLY A 497 -15.50 121.37 81.73
CA GLY A 497 -16.25 122.10 80.70
C GLY A 497 -16.21 121.44 79.32
N HIS A 498 -15.05 120.95 78.90
CA HIS A 498 -14.84 120.25 77.63
C HIS A 498 -15.33 118.80 77.69
N THR A 499 -15.07 118.09 78.81
CA THR A 499 -15.60 116.74 79.03
C THR A 499 -17.13 116.73 78.93
N THR A 500 -17.81 117.70 79.54
CA THR A 500 -19.28 117.76 79.53
C THR A 500 -19.88 118.10 78.17
N ASP A 501 -19.16 118.84 77.31
CA ASP A 501 -19.50 119.11 75.91
C ASP A 501 -19.35 117.84 75.05
N LEU A 502 -18.14 117.29 74.97
CA LEU A 502 -17.81 116.13 74.12
C LEU A 502 -18.63 114.87 74.50
N LEU A 503 -18.90 114.66 75.79
CA LEU A 503 -19.80 113.58 76.22
C LEU A 503 -21.29 113.91 76.04
N GLY A 504 -21.66 115.18 75.81
CA GLY A 504 -23.04 115.62 75.64
C GLY A 504 -23.90 115.53 76.90
N VAL A 505 -23.29 115.61 78.10
CA VAL A 505 -23.95 115.30 79.39
C VAL A 505 -24.47 116.52 80.17
N ARG A 506 -24.17 117.74 79.71
CA ARG A 506 -24.73 119.01 80.23
C ARG A 506 -26.27 118.98 80.27
N SER A 507 -26.91 119.72 81.17
CA SER A 507 -28.39 119.73 81.26
C SER A 507 -29.09 120.57 80.19
N GLU A 508 -30.34 120.20 79.87
CA GLU A 508 -31.21 120.82 78.85
C GLU A 508 -31.35 122.34 79.04
N LYS A 509 -31.35 122.81 80.29
CA LYS A 509 -31.40 124.24 80.66
C LYS A 509 -30.20 125.07 80.14
N TYR A 510 -29.07 124.41 79.88
CA TYR A 510 -27.84 125.02 79.36
C TYR A 510 -27.55 124.56 77.93
N PHE A 511 -28.59 124.17 77.18
CA PHE A 511 -28.47 123.62 75.81
C PHE A 511 -27.58 122.38 75.70
N GLY A 512 -27.43 121.62 76.79
CA GLY A 512 -26.55 120.45 76.82
C GLY A 512 -27.00 119.30 75.93
N GLY A 513 -26.04 118.57 75.35
CA GLY A 513 -26.27 117.39 74.52
C GLY A 513 -26.35 117.70 73.02
N ASN A 514 -25.20 117.80 72.36
CA ASN A 514 -25.10 117.99 70.91
C ASN A 514 -25.14 116.66 70.16
N ASP A 515 -25.71 116.68 68.94
CA ASP A 515 -25.99 115.50 68.10
C ASP A 515 -24.97 115.31 66.97
N PHE A 516 -24.40 116.41 66.48
CA PHE A 516 -23.42 116.42 65.40
C PHE A 516 -22.08 117.01 65.86
N LEU A 517 -20.99 116.46 65.33
CA LEU A 517 -19.62 116.90 65.58
C LEU A 517 -18.94 117.32 64.27
N GLY A 518 -18.09 118.34 64.35
CA GLY A 518 -17.03 118.64 63.38
C GLY A 518 -15.71 118.80 64.13
N VAL A 519 -14.61 118.27 63.58
CA VAL A 519 -13.25 118.44 64.12
C VAL A 519 -12.32 118.96 63.05
N THR A 520 -11.74 120.14 63.27
CA THR A 520 -10.80 120.80 62.34
C THR A 520 -9.51 121.18 63.06
N TYR A 521 -8.52 121.59 62.28
CA TYR A 521 -7.26 122.14 62.75
C TYR A 521 -6.97 123.47 62.05
N ASP A 522 -6.50 124.47 62.80
CA ASP A 522 -6.03 125.75 62.26
C ASP A 522 -4.75 126.22 62.93
N ILE A 523 -3.89 126.88 62.14
CA ILE A 523 -2.62 127.43 62.59
C ILE A 523 -2.74 128.95 62.60
N ASP A 524 -2.45 129.57 63.75
CA ASP A 524 -2.30 131.01 63.87
C ASP A 524 -1.07 131.47 63.06
N PRO A 525 -1.24 132.21 61.96
CA PRO A 525 -0.13 132.62 61.10
C PRO A 525 0.72 133.75 61.70
N VAL A 526 0.28 134.36 62.81
CA VAL A 526 0.96 135.48 63.49
C VAL A 526 1.70 135.00 64.73
N ASN A 527 1.09 134.13 65.53
CA ASN A 527 1.67 133.61 66.78
C ASN A 527 2.28 132.20 66.64
N HIS A 528 2.14 131.56 65.48
CA HIS A 528 2.66 130.22 65.14
C HIS A 528 2.12 129.05 65.97
N ASN A 529 1.06 129.28 66.75
CA ASN A 529 0.36 128.26 67.55
C ASN A 529 -0.68 127.51 66.71
N GLY A 530 -0.86 126.22 66.98
CA GLY A 530 -1.87 125.38 66.33
C GLY A 530 -3.01 124.96 67.26
N TRP A 531 -4.22 124.83 66.72
CA TRP A 531 -5.44 124.56 67.47
C TRP A 531 -6.31 123.50 66.81
N ILE A 532 -6.71 122.48 67.57
CA ILE A 532 -7.76 121.54 67.19
C ILE A 532 -9.06 122.04 67.80
N ARG A 533 -10.06 122.27 66.93
CA ARG A 533 -11.41 122.68 67.35
C ARG A 533 -12.36 121.50 67.22
N PHE A 534 -13.04 121.19 68.30
CA PHE A 534 -14.19 120.29 68.33
C PHE A 534 -15.43 121.16 68.41
N ASN A 535 -16.05 121.46 67.26
CA ASN A 535 -17.32 122.18 67.23
C ASN A 535 -18.48 121.20 67.21
N SER A 536 -19.46 121.41 68.09
CA SER A 536 -20.64 120.55 68.15
C SER A 536 -21.96 121.34 68.11
N ILE A 537 -22.98 120.73 67.49
CA ILE A 537 -24.30 121.34 67.25
C ILE A 537 -25.42 120.33 67.52
N LYS A 538 -26.58 120.82 67.97
CA LYS A 538 -27.81 120.03 68.10
C LYS A 538 -28.45 119.74 66.75
N ASP A 539 -29.12 118.61 66.64
CA ASP A 539 -29.96 118.30 65.50
C ASP A 539 -31.30 119.04 65.65
N GLY A 540 -31.61 119.96 64.73
CA GLY A 540 -32.90 120.64 64.65
C GLY A 540 -34.08 119.68 64.47
N ASN A 541 -33.83 118.48 63.94
CA ASN A 541 -34.80 117.40 63.86
C ASN A 541 -34.90 116.51 65.11
N SER A 542 -34.05 116.70 66.13
CA SER A 542 -34.10 115.94 67.37
C SER A 542 -35.46 116.05 68.08
N LYS A 543 -35.78 115.03 68.87
CA LYS A 543 -36.97 115.04 69.73
C LYS A 543 -36.90 116.20 70.75
N GLU A 544 -35.72 116.47 71.27
CA GLU A 544 -35.49 117.51 72.28
C GLU A 544 -35.79 118.91 71.75
N ILE A 545 -35.22 119.31 70.60
CA ILE A 545 -35.49 120.62 69.97
C ILE A 545 -36.98 120.76 69.61
N LYS A 546 -37.61 119.69 69.09
CA LYS A 546 -39.05 119.68 68.80
C LYS A 546 -39.91 119.88 70.05
N GLU A 547 -39.52 119.27 71.18
CA GLU A 547 -40.17 119.52 72.46
C GLU A 547 -39.91 120.93 73.01
N MET A 548 -38.71 121.50 72.86
CA MET A 548 -38.42 122.88 73.31
C MET A 548 -39.21 123.92 72.51
N ASN A 549 -39.30 123.75 71.19
CA ASN A 549 -40.11 124.62 70.35
C ASN A 549 -41.61 124.50 70.68
N ALA A 550 -42.11 123.28 70.95
CA ALA A 550 -43.48 123.08 71.44
C ALA A 550 -43.75 123.69 72.83
N LYS A 551 -42.73 123.77 73.70
CA LYS A 551 -42.78 124.45 75.01
C LYS A 551 -42.63 125.98 74.91
N GLY A 552 -42.40 126.52 73.70
CA GLY A 552 -42.37 127.97 73.45
C GLY A 552 -41.03 128.67 73.71
N TYR A 553 -39.92 127.93 73.79
CA TYR A 553 -38.59 128.50 74.11
C TYR A 553 -37.98 129.38 72.99
N GLY A 554 -38.59 129.45 71.80
CA GLY A 554 -38.21 130.41 70.76
C GLY A 554 -36.86 130.15 70.09
N LEU A 555 -36.51 128.88 69.88
CA LEU A 555 -35.23 128.50 69.28
C LEU A 555 -35.26 128.62 67.75
N LEU A 556 -34.12 128.93 67.14
CA LEU A 556 -33.98 128.92 65.67
C LEU A 556 -33.77 127.51 65.12
N ALA A 557 -33.09 126.64 65.88
CA ALA A 557 -32.92 125.23 65.53
C ALA A 557 -34.28 124.53 65.32
N GLY A 558 -34.37 123.70 64.28
CA GLY A 558 -35.60 123.00 63.91
C GLY A 558 -36.65 123.87 63.20
N THR A 559 -36.36 125.14 62.88
CA THR A 559 -37.25 126.03 62.13
C THR A 559 -36.87 126.11 60.65
N ALA A 560 -37.69 126.77 59.83
CA ALA A 560 -37.36 127.03 58.42
C ALA A 560 -36.13 127.95 58.20
N ALA A 561 -35.60 128.58 59.26
CA ALA A 561 -34.36 129.35 59.20
C ALA A 561 -33.10 128.47 59.42
N ASP A 562 -33.25 127.30 60.03
CA ASP A 562 -32.15 126.39 60.38
C ASP A 562 -31.61 125.69 59.12
N LYS A 563 -30.45 126.14 58.64
CA LYS A 563 -29.77 125.58 57.47
C LYS A 563 -29.16 124.20 57.72
N THR A 564 -28.93 123.82 58.99
CA THR A 564 -28.22 122.57 59.32
C THR A 564 -29.05 121.33 58.97
N ILE A 565 -30.37 121.47 58.96
CA ILE A 565 -31.35 120.42 58.62
C ILE A 565 -31.89 120.49 57.19
N GLN A 566 -31.29 121.28 56.30
CA GLN A 566 -31.82 121.57 54.96
C GLN A 566 -31.00 120.94 53.83
N GLY A 567 -31.65 120.10 53.01
CA GLY A 567 -31.06 119.51 51.81
C GLY A 567 -29.74 118.79 52.12
N SER A 568 -28.74 119.00 51.25
CA SER A 568 -27.43 118.36 51.38
C SER A 568 -26.65 118.73 52.64
N ASN A 569 -27.01 119.80 53.35
CA ASN A 569 -26.38 120.16 54.62
C ASN A 569 -26.65 119.09 55.70
N TYR A 570 -27.80 118.42 55.62
CA TYR A 570 -28.21 117.36 56.55
C TYR A 570 -27.80 115.94 56.08
N ASP A 571 -27.23 115.81 54.89
CA ASP A 571 -26.70 114.52 54.42
C ASP A 571 -25.61 114.04 55.39
N GLN A 572 -25.79 112.82 55.91
CA GLN A 572 -24.90 112.26 56.92
C GLN A 572 -23.67 111.65 56.27
N ILE A 573 -22.50 112.03 56.78
CA ILE A 573 -21.22 111.41 56.46
C ILE A 573 -21.07 110.20 57.38
N ALA A 574 -20.67 109.07 56.82
CA ALA A 574 -20.59 107.81 57.56
C ALA A 574 -19.53 107.89 58.67
N VAL A 575 -19.92 107.55 59.90
CA VAL A 575 -18.98 107.23 60.99
C VAL A 575 -18.50 105.78 60.78
N PRO A 576 -17.19 105.53 60.59
CA PRO A 576 -16.69 104.17 60.42
C PRO A 576 -16.96 103.31 61.67
N THR A 577 -17.22 102.01 61.47
CA THR A 577 -17.49 101.07 62.56
C THR A 577 -16.30 100.11 62.74
N PRO A 578 -15.69 100.05 63.94
CA PRO A 578 -14.61 99.11 64.26
C PRO A 578 -14.86 97.67 63.77
N GLY A 579 -13.93 97.14 62.98
CA GLY A 579 -13.90 95.73 62.57
C GLY A 579 -14.86 95.27 61.45
N GLU A 580 -15.72 96.13 60.90
CA GLU A 580 -16.72 95.70 59.91
C GLU A 580 -16.07 95.15 58.61
N ALA A 581 -15.00 95.81 58.13
CA ALA A 581 -14.26 95.38 56.95
C ALA A 581 -13.55 94.02 57.16
N LYS A 582 -13.02 93.77 58.36
CA LYS A 582 -12.35 92.51 58.73
C LYS A 582 -13.32 91.33 58.66
N LYS A 583 -14.56 91.54 59.10
CA LYS A 583 -15.66 90.57 58.95
C LYS A 583 -16.01 90.33 57.48
N LYS A 584 -16.13 91.38 56.66
CA LYS A 584 -16.43 91.25 55.21
C LYS A 584 -15.38 90.41 54.48
N LEU A 585 -14.08 90.60 54.77
CA LEU A 585 -13.02 89.78 54.18
C LEU A 585 -13.06 88.33 54.68
N GLN A 586 -13.31 88.09 55.97
CA GLN A 586 -13.47 86.73 56.49
C GLN A 586 -14.65 85.98 55.84
N ASP A 587 -15.79 86.65 55.64
CA ASP A 587 -16.94 86.10 54.93
C ASP A 587 -16.63 85.80 53.45
N GLN A 588 -15.76 86.57 52.81
CA GLN A 588 -15.26 86.30 51.45
C GLN A 588 -14.31 85.10 51.41
N ILE A 589 -13.37 84.99 52.36
CA ILE A 589 -12.45 83.84 52.49
C ILE A 589 -13.25 82.55 52.68
N ASN A 590 -14.27 82.56 53.54
CA ASN A 590 -15.13 81.40 53.79
C ASN A 590 -15.82 80.93 52.48
N LYS A 591 -16.45 81.85 51.74
CA LYS A 591 -17.11 81.54 50.45
C LYS A 591 -16.14 81.01 49.38
N LEU A 592 -14.93 81.57 49.31
CA LEU A 592 -13.88 81.08 48.40
C LEU A 592 -13.36 79.71 48.83
N GLN A 593 -13.29 79.45 50.14
CA GLN A 593 -12.86 78.16 50.69
C GLN A 593 -13.86 77.04 50.38
N ASP A 594 -15.16 77.33 50.49
CA ASP A 594 -16.25 76.43 50.09
C ASP A 594 -16.24 76.18 48.57
N LYS A 595 -16.07 77.23 47.77
CA LYS A 595 -16.00 77.11 46.31
C LYS A 595 -14.84 76.23 45.87
N VAL A 596 -13.64 76.46 46.41
CA VAL A 596 -12.45 75.61 46.20
C VAL A 596 -12.68 74.14 46.64
N ASN A 597 -13.58 73.87 47.57
CA ASN A 597 -13.96 72.50 47.94
C ASN A 597 -14.95 71.87 46.94
N ALA A 598 -15.93 72.64 46.44
CA ALA A 598 -16.83 72.20 45.38
C ALA A 598 -16.09 71.94 44.05
N ASP A 599 -15.15 72.81 43.68
CA ASP A 599 -14.38 72.69 42.44
C ASP A 599 -13.48 71.43 42.44
N LYS A 600 -12.96 70.99 43.61
CA LYS A 600 -12.28 69.69 43.75
C LYS A 600 -13.19 68.51 43.43
N GLN A 601 -14.44 68.54 43.92
CA GLN A 601 -15.42 67.48 43.64
C GLN A 601 -15.80 67.47 42.16
N ALA A 602 -15.99 68.65 41.55
CA ALA A 602 -16.27 68.77 40.12
C ALA A 602 -15.17 68.16 39.24
N ILE A 603 -13.89 68.29 39.62
CA ILE A 603 -12.78 67.59 38.95
C ILE A 603 -12.89 66.07 39.10
N ILE A 604 -13.19 65.57 40.30
CA ILE A 604 -13.35 64.12 40.55
C ILE A 604 -14.49 63.55 39.70
N ASP A 605 -15.63 64.24 39.65
CA ASP A 605 -16.80 63.80 38.88
C ASP A 605 -16.53 63.85 37.36
N ALA A 606 -15.83 64.88 36.88
CA ALA A 606 -15.39 64.97 35.50
C ALA A 606 -14.38 63.85 35.13
N GLN A 607 -13.43 63.55 36.02
CA GLN A 607 -12.46 62.46 35.83
C GLN A 607 -13.15 61.09 35.80
N ASN A 608 -14.09 60.83 36.70
CA ASN A 608 -14.90 59.62 36.71
C ASN A 608 -15.72 59.47 35.41
N LYS A 609 -16.29 60.58 34.91
CA LYS A 609 -17.01 60.57 33.62
C LYS A 609 -16.07 60.30 32.45
N ALA A 610 -14.89 60.93 32.41
CA ALA A 610 -13.88 60.71 31.37
C ALA A 610 -13.35 59.26 31.35
N ASN A 611 -13.11 58.66 32.52
CA ASN A 611 -12.72 57.25 32.64
C ASN A 611 -13.81 56.30 32.11
N THR A 612 -15.08 56.63 32.37
CA THR A 612 -16.23 55.87 31.86
C THR A 612 -16.31 55.98 30.32
N THR A 613 -16.22 57.18 29.74
CA THR A 613 -16.26 57.36 28.28
C THR A 613 -15.05 56.75 27.57
N ALA A 614 -13.87 56.74 28.20
CA ALA A 614 -12.68 56.07 27.66
C ALA A 614 -12.89 54.54 27.61
N SER A 615 -13.53 53.98 28.64
CA SER A 615 -13.88 52.56 28.70
C SER A 615 -14.92 52.18 27.66
N GLU A 616 -15.99 52.97 27.51
CA GLU A 616 -17.01 52.80 26.46
C GLU A 616 -16.40 52.87 25.05
N LEU A 617 -15.49 53.82 24.80
CA LEU A 617 -14.78 53.95 23.53
C LEU A 617 -13.90 52.72 23.26
N LYS A 618 -13.17 52.23 24.26
CA LYS A 618 -12.34 51.02 24.12
C LYS A 618 -13.18 49.79 23.81
N SER A 619 -14.33 49.60 24.47
CA SER A 619 -15.26 48.51 24.15
C SER A 619 -15.82 48.60 22.72
N ALA A 620 -16.09 49.81 22.21
CA ALA A 620 -16.50 49.99 20.81
C ALA A 620 -15.38 49.64 19.82
N GLN A 621 -14.12 50.01 20.12
CA GLN A 621 -12.94 49.64 19.34
C GLN A 621 -12.69 48.12 19.33
N ASP A 622 -12.88 47.45 20.47
CA ASP A 622 -12.74 46.00 20.58
C ASP A 622 -13.85 45.27 19.81
N LYS A 623 -15.09 45.76 19.85
CA LYS A 623 -16.19 45.22 19.05
C LYS A 623 -15.93 45.34 17.55
N PHE A 624 -15.54 46.53 17.08
CA PHE A 624 -15.17 46.76 15.68
C PHE A 624 -14.05 45.80 15.23
N THR A 625 -13.03 45.61 16.07
CA THR A 625 -11.93 44.69 15.79
C THR A 625 -12.43 43.24 15.67
N GLN A 626 -13.33 42.81 16.56
CA GLN A 626 -13.93 41.48 16.52
C GLN A 626 -14.81 41.25 15.28
N ASP A 627 -15.65 42.22 14.92
CA ASP A 627 -16.57 42.09 13.77
C ASP A 627 -15.86 42.27 12.42
N SER A 628 -14.77 43.05 12.37
CA SER A 628 -13.86 43.11 11.22
C SER A 628 -13.11 41.79 11.00
N ALA A 629 -12.72 41.10 12.08
CA ALA A 629 -12.16 39.75 11.99
C ALA A 629 -13.20 38.72 11.48
N LYS A 630 -14.46 38.80 11.94
CA LYS A 630 -15.56 37.95 11.42
C LYS A 630 -15.84 38.22 9.94
N LEU A 631 -15.88 39.49 9.52
CA LEU A 631 -16.01 39.87 8.10
C LEU A 631 -14.87 39.26 7.26
N SER A 632 -13.63 39.32 7.75
CA SER A 632 -12.47 38.71 7.09
C SER A 632 -12.60 37.19 6.96
N GLN A 633 -13.13 36.50 7.97
CA GLN A 633 -13.39 35.05 7.92
C GLN A 633 -14.49 34.69 6.89
N VAL A 634 -15.58 35.43 6.84
CA VAL A 634 -16.67 35.21 5.85
C VAL A 634 -16.16 35.52 4.43
N GLN A 635 -15.34 36.56 4.28
CA GLN A 635 -14.71 36.91 3.01
C GLN A 635 -13.74 35.83 2.51
N ALA A 636 -13.00 35.18 3.41
CA ALA A 636 -12.17 34.02 3.11
C ALA A 636 -13.03 32.81 2.68
N HIS A 637 -14.11 32.52 3.42
CA HIS A 637 -15.02 31.41 3.08
C HIS A 637 -15.64 31.55 1.66
N VAL A 638 -15.98 32.78 1.24
CA VAL A 638 -16.42 33.05 -0.16
C VAL A 638 -15.34 32.71 -1.19
N ASN A 639 -14.07 32.87 -0.86
CA ASN A 639 -12.95 32.52 -1.75
C ASN A 639 -12.67 31.01 -1.74
N ASP A 640 -12.75 30.36 -0.57
CA ASP A 640 -12.63 28.91 -0.45
C ASP A 640 -13.75 28.18 -1.22
N LEU A 641 -15.00 28.68 -1.16
CA LEU A 641 -16.11 28.14 -1.95
C LEU A 641 -15.86 28.24 -3.46
N LYS A 642 -15.26 29.34 -3.94
CA LYS A 642 -14.89 29.49 -5.37
C LYS A 642 -13.77 28.53 -5.77
N ALA A 643 -12.71 28.43 -4.97
CA ALA A 643 -11.61 27.50 -5.22
C ALA A 643 -12.08 26.03 -5.21
N ASN A 644 -12.93 25.67 -4.25
CA ASN A 644 -13.53 24.34 -4.16
C ASN A 644 -14.46 24.07 -5.35
N LYS A 645 -15.28 25.04 -5.79
CA LYS A 645 -16.10 24.90 -7.01
C LYS A 645 -15.24 24.52 -8.22
N ASP A 646 -14.20 25.31 -8.51
CA ASP A 646 -13.32 25.07 -9.66
C ASP A 646 -12.60 23.72 -9.55
N GLN A 647 -12.15 23.33 -8.35
CA GLN A 647 -11.45 22.07 -8.13
C GLN A 647 -12.38 20.84 -8.21
N THR A 648 -13.58 20.92 -7.65
CA THR A 648 -14.59 19.83 -7.71
C THR A 648 -15.10 19.63 -9.13
N LEU A 649 -15.52 20.70 -9.83
CA LEU A 649 -16.03 20.57 -11.20
C LEU A 649 -14.96 20.01 -12.16
N LYS A 650 -13.69 20.38 -11.97
CA LYS A 650 -12.56 19.84 -12.73
C LYS A 650 -12.27 18.37 -12.41
N ALA A 651 -12.56 17.90 -11.20
CA ALA A 651 -12.41 16.49 -10.81
C ALA A 651 -13.56 15.59 -11.33
N MET A 652 -14.75 16.17 -11.62
CA MET A 652 -15.89 15.44 -12.19
C MET A 652 -15.72 15.11 -13.69
N ALA A 653 -14.79 15.80 -14.38
CA ALA A 653 -14.49 15.59 -15.80
C ALA A 653 -13.56 14.37 -16.02
N THR A 654 -14.15 13.18 -16.04
CA THR A 654 -13.48 11.90 -16.32
C THR A 654 -13.68 11.45 -17.79
N ASP A 655 -12.71 10.73 -18.36
CA ASP A 655 -12.80 10.19 -19.74
C ASP A 655 -13.79 9.02 -19.84
N PRO A 656 -14.91 9.13 -20.59
CA PRO A 656 -15.86 8.04 -20.77
C PRO A 656 -15.27 6.80 -21.45
N MET A 657 -14.19 6.94 -22.24
CA MET A 657 -13.54 5.77 -22.86
C MET A 657 -12.85 4.85 -21.84
N GLN A 658 -12.59 5.33 -20.62
CA GLN A 658 -12.04 4.49 -19.55
C GLN A 658 -13.07 3.66 -18.80
N SER A 659 -14.37 3.88 -19.05
CA SER A 659 -15.48 3.21 -18.37
C SER A 659 -15.43 1.67 -18.50
N PRO A 660 -15.76 0.91 -17.44
CA PRO A 660 -15.91 -0.55 -17.52
C PRO A 660 -16.90 -1.00 -18.59
N SER A 661 -17.97 -0.24 -18.84
CA SER A 661 -18.96 -0.51 -19.89
C SER A 661 -18.33 -0.44 -21.28
N VAL A 662 -17.55 0.60 -21.54
CA VAL A 662 -16.85 0.80 -22.82
C VAL A 662 -15.76 -0.24 -23.02
N LYS A 663 -14.95 -0.53 -21.97
CA LYS A 663 -13.92 -1.57 -22.01
C LYS A 663 -14.51 -2.97 -22.26
N LYS A 664 -15.69 -3.27 -21.71
CA LYS A 664 -16.40 -4.54 -22.01
C LYS A 664 -16.82 -4.64 -23.48
N LEU A 665 -17.23 -3.53 -24.10
CA LEU A 665 -17.54 -3.51 -25.54
C LEU A 665 -16.28 -3.54 -26.42
N GLN A 666 -15.18 -2.91 -25.99
CA GLN A 666 -13.87 -3.00 -26.66
C GLN A 666 -13.33 -4.43 -26.66
N ASN A 667 -13.43 -5.14 -25.52
CA ASN A 667 -13.06 -6.56 -25.46
C ASN A 667 -13.93 -7.42 -26.40
N LYS A 668 -15.24 -7.13 -26.49
CA LYS A 668 -16.14 -7.84 -27.42
C LYS A 668 -15.69 -7.71 -28.89
N LEU A 669 -15.11 -6.58 -29.31
CA LEU A 669 -14.55 -6.44 -30.67
C LEU A 669 -13.38 -7.41 -30.92
N THR A 670 -12.53 -7.63 -29.92
CA THR A 670 -11.46 -8.64 -29.96
C THR A 670 -12.04 -10.06 -30.06
N ASP A 671 -13.05 -10.37 -29.22
CA ASP A 671 -13.71 -11.68 -29.20
C ASP A 671 -14.38 -12.01 -30.54
N ILE A 672 -15.11 -11.05 -31.12
CA ILE A 672 -15.76 -11.18 -32.44
C ILE A 672 -14.73 -11.55 -33.52
N LYS A 673 -13.59 -10.84 -33.54
CA LYS A 673 -12.54 -11.10 -34.53
C LYS A 673 -11.91 -12.48 -34.35
N GLN A 674 -11.60 -12.87 -33.12
CA GLN A 674 -11.01 -14.19 -32.84
C GLN A 674 -11.98 -15.34 -33.19
N GLN A 675 -13.29 -15.14 -33.04
CA GLN A 675 -14.31 -16.11 -33.46
C GLN A 675 -14.38 -16.25 -34.99
N HIS A 676 -14.31 -15.13 -35.73
CA HIS A 676 -14.23 -15.13 -37.20
C HIS A 676 -12.96 -15.85 -37.70
N ASP A 677 -11.78 -15.47 -37.21
CA ASP A 677 -10.50 -16.10 -37.59
C ASP A 677 -10.54 -17.64 -37.37
N THR A 678 -11.18 -18.07 -36.27
CA THR A 678 -11.36 -19.49 -35.94
C THR A 678 -12.34 -20.19 -36.88
N ALA A 679 -13.46 -19.56 -37.22
CA ALA A 679 -14.47 -20.11 -38.13
C ALA A 679 -13.95 -20.23 -39.57
N VAL A 680 -13.24 -19.21 -40.06
CA VAL A 680 -12.57 -19.22 -41.37
C VAL A 680 -11.54 -20.36 -41.44
N LYS A 681 -10.74 -20.56 -40.39
CA LYS A 681 -9.82 -21.71 -40.34
C LYS A 681 -10.57 -23.05 -40.41
N ALA A 682 -11.65 -23.22 -39.63
CA ALA A 682 -12.40 -24.47 -39.60
C ALA A 682 -13.06 -24.80 -40.96
N GLU A 683 -13.56 -23.79 -41.68
CA GLU A 683 -14.11 -23.97 -43.03
C GLU A 683 -13.01 -24.30 -44.06
N ASN A 684 -11.86 -23.63 -44.00
CA ASN A 684 -10.69 -23.97 -44.83
C ASN A 684 -10.21 -25.41 -44.62
N ASP A 685 -10.08 -25.85 -43.35
CA ASP A 685 -9.69 -27.22 -43.00
C ASP A 685 -10.71 -28.25 -43.54
N GLN A 686 -12.01 -27.96 -43.43
CA GLN A 686 -13.07 -28.82 -43.96
C GLN A 686 -13.08 -28.89 -45.49
N TYR A 687 -12.92 -27.76 -46.17
CA TYR A 687 -12.86 -27.71 -47.64
C TYR A 687 -11.68 -28.54 -48.17
N ALA A 688 -10.48 -28.37 -47.59
CA ALA A 688 -9.30 -29.17 -47.96
C ALA A 688 -9.54 -30.69 -47.78
N ALA A 689 -10.20 -31.11 -46.69
CA ALA A 689 -10.56 -32.50 -46.47
C ALA A 689 -11.59 -33.03 -47.50
N LYS A 690 -12.59 -32.22 -47.87
CA LYS A 690 -13.60 -32.56 -48.89
C LYS A 690 -12.97 -32.70 -50.28
N VAL A 691 -12.08 -31.77 -50.68
CA VAL A 691 -11.32 -31.83 -51.95
C VAL A 691 -10.46 -33.11 -52.01
N SER A 692 -9.72 -33.40 -50.93
CA SER A 692 -8.89 -34.61 -50.84
C SER A 692 -9.72 -35.91 -50.99
N ASN A 693 -10.87 -35.98 -50.31
CA ASN A 693 -11.77 -37.13 -50.39
C ASN A 693 -12.39 -37.30 -51.80
N LEU A 694 -12.77 -36.19 -52.45
CA LEU A 694 -13.31 -36.18 -53.81
C LEU A 694 -12.27 -36.67 -54.83
N LYS A 695 -11.03 -36.18 -54.73
CA LYS A 695 -9.91 -36.62 -55.59
C LYS A 695 -9.61 -38.11 -55.44
N ALA A 696 -9.52 -38.62 -54.21
CA ALA A 696 -9.22 -40.04 -53.97
C ALA A 696 -10.31 -40.98 -54.54
N LYS A 697 -11.59 -40.58 -54.50
CA LYS A 697 -12.69 -41.32 -55.11
C LYS A 697 -12.61 -41.34 -56.64
N HIS A 698 -12.27 -40.20 -57.24
CA HIS A 698 -12.10 -40.07 -58.68
C HIS A 698 -10.95 -40.94 -59.20
N GLU A 699 -9.79 -40.90 -58.54
CA GLU A 699 -8.62 -41.75 -58.87
C GLU A 699 -8.94 -43.25 -58.76
N ALA A 700 -9.68 -43.67 -57.73
CA ALA A 700 -10.12 -45.05 -57.59
C ALA A 700 -11.08 -45.50 -58.72
N LYS A 701 -12.05 -44.67 -59.08
CA LYS A 701 -13.07 -45.01 -60.08
C LYS A 701 -12.51 -45.04 -61.51
N LEU A 702 -11.52 -44.22 -61.83
CA LEU A 702 -10.75 -44.35 -63.08
C LEU A 702 -9.99 -45.68 -63.16
N ALA A 703 -9.45 -46.19 -62.04
CA ALA A 703 -8.80 -47.49 -61.99
C ALA A 703 -9.80 -48.66 -62.16
N GLU A 704 -11.02 -48.55 -61.65
CA GLU A 704 -12.10 -49.53 -61.88
C GLU A 704 -12.51 -49.61 -63.36
N ILE A 705 -12.66 -48.47 -64.05
CA ILE A 705 -12.97 -48.41 -65.49
C ILE A 705 -11.87 -49.09 -66.31
N ALA A 706 -10.59 -48.87 -65.96
CA ALA A 706 -9.46 -49.49 -66.66
C ALA A 706 -9.48 -51.04 -66.62
N ALA A 707 -10.00 -51.65 -65.55
CA ALA A 707 -9.91 -53.09 -65.28
C ALA A 707 -10.89 -53.99 -66.06
N GLN A 708 -11.83 -53.45 -66.83
CA GLN A 708 -12.86 -54.24 -67.54
C GLN A 708 -12.25 -55.12 -68.68
N PRO A 709 -12.62 -56.42 -68.81
CA PRO A 709 -11.99 -57.37 -69.74
C PRO A 709 -12.62 -57.38 -71.15
N THR A 710 -11.84 -57.78 -72.17
CA THR A 710 -12.20 -57.65 -73.60
C THR A 710 -12.25 -58.95 -74.43
N SER A 711 -11.88 -60.13 -73.91
CA SER A 711 -12.12 -61.41 -74.62
C SER A 711 -12.29 -62.62 -73.70
N LEU A 712 -12.96 -63.67 -74.20
CA LEU A 712 -13.29 -64.89 -73.44
C LEU A 712 -12.21 -66.00 -73.51
N ALA A 713 -11.24 -65.90 -74.43
CA ALA A 713 -10.38 -67.01 -74.82
C ALA A 713 -9.39 -67.46 -73.71
N GLU A 714 -8.81 -66.52 -72.97
CA GLU A 714 -7.76 -66.81 -71.98
C GLU A 714 -8.29 -67.56 -70.75
N LEU A 715 -9.52 -67.24 -70.32
CA LEU A 715 -10.17 -67.91 -69.19
C LEU A 715 -10.39 -69.40 -69.46
N GLN A 716 -10.72 -69.76 -70.70
CA GLN A 716 -10.99 -71.15 -71.08
C GLN A 716 -9.72 -72.01 -71.01
N SER A 717 -8.56 -71.46 -71.36
CA SER A 717 -7.25 -72.11 -71.24
C SER A 717 -6.84 -72.31 -69.76
N GLN A 718 -6.97 -71.27 -68.93
CA GLN A 718 -6.57 -71.33 -67.51
C GLN A 718 -7.42 -72.30 -66.66
N LEU A 719 -8.66 -72.58 -67.06
CA LEU A 719 -9.53 -73.53 -66.36
C LEU A 719 -9.22 -74.99 -66.70
N GLN A 720 -8.81 -75.28 -67.95
CA GLN A 720 -8.37 -76.62 -68.35
C GLN A 720 -7.08 -77.04 -67.63
N ALA A 721 -6.08 -76.14 -67.58
CA ALA A 721 -4.81 -76.39 -66.91
C ALA A 721 -4.94 -76.81 -65.42
N LYS A 722 -6.03 -76.42 -64.73
CA LYS A 722 -6.31 -76.85 -63.35
C LYS A 722 -6.80 -78.30 -63.24
N LEU A 723 -7.49 -78.82 -64.25
CA LEU A 723 -7.84 -80.25 -64.34
C LEU A 723 -6.61 -81.09 -64.71
N ASP A 724 -5.79 -80.58 -65.63
CA ASP A 724 -4.55 -81.26 -66.05
C ASP A 724 -3.52 -81.34 -64.91
N ALA A 725 -3.42 -80.29 -64.08
CA ALA A 725 -2.58 -80.28 -62.88
C ALA A 725 -3.09 -81.26 -61.78
N LEU A 726 -4.41 -81.41 -61.62
CA LEU A 726 -4.97 -82.47 -60.76
C LEU A 726 -4.59 -83.85 -61.28
N LYS A 727 -4.66 -84.08 -62.60
CA LYS A 727 -4.25 -85.35 -63.21
C LYS A 727 -2.76 -85.64 -63.02
N ALA A 728 -1.89 -84.67 -63.29
CA ALA A 728 -0.44 -84.84 -63.16
C ALA A 728 -0.03 -85.20 -61.72
N ASN A 729 -0.61 -84.56 -60.71
CA ASN A 729 -0.37 -84.88 -59.31
C ASN A 729 -0.85 -86.30 -58.93
N HIS A 730 -2.01 -86.71 -59.43
CA HIS A 730 -2.54 -88.05 -59.20
C HIS A 730 -1.69 -89.14 -59.86
N ASP A 731 -1.35 -88.99 -61.14
CA ASP A 731 -0.51 -89.94 -61.88
C ASP A 731 0.88 -90.08 -61.22
N ALA A 732 1.47 -88.97 -60.76
CA ALA A 732 2.74 -88.98 -60.03
C ALA A 732 2.64 -89.72 -58.68
N LYS A 733 1.52 -89.60 -57.98
CA LYS A 733 1.30 -90.24 -56.66
C LYS A 733 1.00 -91.73 -56.77
N LEU A 734 0.28 -92.16 -57.81
CA LEU A 734 0.17 -93.57 -58.18
C LEU A 734 1.53 -94.18 -58.54
N LYS A 735 2.37 -93.42 -59.26
CA LYS A 735 3.74 -93.85 -59.56
C LYS A 735 4.55 -94.01 -58.26
N GLN A 736 4.47 -93.07 -57.32
CA GLN A 736 5.18 -93.17 -56.04
C GLN A 736 4.75 -94.42 -55.22
N ILE A 737 3.45 -94.67 -55.08
CA ILE A 737 2.91 -95.88 -54.42
C ILE A 737 3.46 -97.16 -55.09
N THR A 738 3.60 -97.15 -56.41
CA THR A 738 4.13 -98.28 -57.19
C THR A 738 5.64 -98.44 -57.01
N ASP A 739 6.42 -97.36 -57.03
CA ASP A 739 7.88 -97.38 -56.85
C ASP A 739 8.27 -97.84 -55.43
N ASP A 740 7.59 -97.33 -54.38
CA ASP A 740 7.83 -97.71 -52.99
C ASP A 740 7.51 -99.20 -52.73
N ALA A 741 6.46 -99.73 -53.36
CA ALA A 741 6.13 -101.16 -53.30
C ALA A 741 7.21 -102.02 -53.97
N ASN A 742 7.67 -101.61 -55.17
CA ASN A 742 8.74 -102.30 -55.89
C ASN A 742 10.08 -102.28 -55.12
N ALA A 743 10.42 -101.17 -54.46
CA ALA A 743 11.62 -101.06 -53.64
C ALA A 743 11.60 -102.05 -52.45
N LYS A 744 10.47 -102.16 -51.73
CA LYS A 744 10.27 -103.15 -50.66
C LYS A 744 10.39 -104.59 -51.19
N ILE A 745 9.78 -104.88 -52.35
CA ILE A 745 9.83 -106.20 -53.01
C ILE A 745 11.26 -106.57 -53.44
N ALA A 746 12.07 -105.60 -53.87
CA ALA A 746 13.47 -105.84 -54.21
C ALA A 746 14.31 -106.25 -53.00
N ALA A 747 14.16 -105.55 -51.86
CA ALA A 747 14.89 -105.86 -50.63
C ALA A 747 14.58 -107.27 -50.07
N ILE A 748 13.32 -107.73 -50.16
CA ILE A 748 12.90 -109.07 -49.71
C ILE A 748 13.62 -110.18 -50.49
N LYS A 749 13.93 -109.96 -51.78
CA LYS A 749 14.55 -110.97 -52.65
C LYS A 749 16.05 -111.21 -52.37
N SER A 750 16.74 -110.30 -51.68
CA SER A 750 18.21 -110.32 -51.55
C SER A 750 18.78 -111.03 -50.31
N GLN A 751 17.95 -111.63 -49.45
CA GLN A 751 18.40 -112.31 -48.22
C GLN A 751 18.58 -113.82 -48.43
N LYS A 752 19.65 -114.41 -47.84
CA LYS A 752 20.05 -115.83 -47.98
C LYS A 752 20.24 -116.53 -46.63
N VAL A 753 20.03 -117.85 -46.59
CA VAL A 753 20.09 -118.75 -45.41
C VAL A 753 21.16 -119.85 -45.63
N ASN A 754 21.67 -120.46 -44.54
CA ASN A 754 22.60 -121.61 -44.53
C ASN A 754 22.03 -122.76 -43.66
N ASP A 755 22.15 -124.04 -44.07
CA ASP A 755 21.89 -125.25 -43.25
C ASP A 755 23.22 -125.95 -42.85
N PRO A 756 23.57 -126.03 -41.56
CA PRO A 756 24.75 -126.78 -41.08
C PRO A 756 24.64 -128.31 -41.16
N GLU A 757 23.46 -128.90 -41.35
CA GLU A 757 23.28 -130.36 -41.27
C GLU A 757 23.82 -131.10 -42.51
N ILE A 758 23.92 -130.41 -43.65
CA ILE A 758 24.47 -130.96 -44.90
C ILE A 758 25.97 -131.31 -44.76
N ASP A 759 26.74 -130.54 -43.99
CA ASP A 759 28.18 -130.77 -43.80
C ASP A 759 28.45 -132.09 -43.04
N LYS A 760 27.59 -132.46 -42.08
CA LYS A 760 27.68 -133.72 -41.33
C LYS A 760 27.48 -134.95 -42.23
N LEU A 761 26.51 -134.91 -43.13
CA LEU A 761 26.16 -136.03 -44.01
C LEU A 761 27.29 -136.36 -44.99
N ASN A 762 28.01 -135.34 -45.49
CA ASN A 762 29.19 -135.53 -46.32
C ASN A 762 30.32 -136.26 -45.58
N ALA A 763 30.59 -135.91 -44.31
CA ALA A 763 31.64 -136.54 -43.51
C ALA A 763 31.39 -138.04 -43.27
N GLN A 764 30.13 -138.49 -43.18
CA GLN A 764 29.78 -139.90 -43.01
C GLN A 764 30.07 -140.74 -44.27
N ILE A 765 29.90 -140.16 -45.46
CA ILE A 765 30.16 -140.84 -46.75
C ILE A 765 31.65 -141.23 -46.90
N ASP A 766 32.58 -140.40 -46.42
CA ASP A 766 34.01 -140.67 -46.55
C ASP A 766 34.53 -141.71 -45.54
N GLN A 767 33.94 -141.80 -44.35
CA GLN A 767 34.26 -142.85 -43.38
C GLN A 767 33.97 -144.25 -43.95
N ILE A 768 32.82 -144.42 -44.61
CA ILE A 768 32.39 -145.72 -45.18
C ILE A 768 33.39 -146.22 -46.25
N LYS A 769 33.94 -145.31 -47.07
CA LYS A 769 34.95 -145.64 -48.09
C LYS A 769 36.26 -146.15 -47.46
N SER A 770 36.66 -145.56 -46.32
CA SER A 770 37.90 -145.90 -45.60
C SER A 770 37.89 -147.33 -45.06
N ASP A 771 36.78 -147.77 -44.47
CA ASP A 771 36.70 -149.09 -43.83
C ASP A 771 36.56 -150.23 -44.85
N LEU A 772 35.97 -149.98 -46.02
CA LEU A 772 35.92 -150.95 -47.11
C LEU A 772 37.32 -151.33 -47.61
N ALA A 773 38.22 -150.36 -47.76
CA ALA A 773 39.59 -150.59 -48.24
C ALA A 773 40.40 -151.52 -47.32
N LYS A 774 40.21 -151.41 -46.00
CA LYS A 774 40.91 -152.24 -45.00
C LYS A 774 40.56 -153.73 -45.14
N LYS A 775 39.29 -154.05 -45.40
CA LYS A 775 38.82 -155.45 -45.44
C LYS A 775 39.35 -156.22 -46.65
N GLN A 776 39.60 -155.54 -47.77
CA GLN A 776 40.25 -156.13 -48.95
C GLN A 776 41.70 -156.56 -48.67
N GLN A 777 42.42 -155.82 -47.82
CA GLN A 777 43.82 -156.10 -47.50
C GLN A 777 43.98 -157.33 -46.59
N GLU A 778 43.10 -157.48 -45.61
CA GLU A 778 43.09 -158.59 -44.64
C GLU A 778 42.93 -159.96 -45.30
N LEU A 779 42.00 -160.07 -46.26
CA LEU A 779 41.68 -161.32 -46.96
C LEU A 779 42.84 -161.81 -47.84
N ASN A 780 43.57 -160.89 -48.49
CA ASN A 780 44.68 -161.23 -49.38
C ASN A 780 45.87 -161.84 -48.60
N SER A 781 46.15 -161.33 -47.39
CA SER A 781 47.28 -161.79 -46.56
C SER A 781 47.13 -163.24 -46.07
N GLN A 782 45.90 -163.74 -45.89
CA GLN A 782 45.66 -165.11 -45.43
C GLN A 782 45.91 -166.17 -46.52
N TYR A 783 45.70 -165.80 -47.79
CA TYR A 783 45.76 -166.73 -48.92
C TYR A 783 47.19 -167.21 -49.23
N GLU A 784 48.17 -166.29 -49.28
CA GLU A 784 49.57 -166.63 -49.58
C GLU A 784 50.25 -167.46 -48.48
N ALA A 785 49.78 -167.33 -47.22
CA ALA A 785 50.29 -168.11 -46.10
C ALA A 785 50.00 -169.62 -46.24
N LEU A 786 48.83 -169.98 -46.78
CA LEU A 786 48.43 -171.37 -47.02
C LEU A 786 49.33 -172.04 -48.08
N LYS A 787 49.47 -171.38 -49.24
CA LYS A 787 50.32 -171.82 -50.36
C LYS A 787 51.74 -172.19 -49.94
N THR A 788 52.32 -171.35 -49.09
CA THR A 788 53.69 -171.48 -48.61
C THR A 788 53.89 -172.76 -47.77
N LYS A 789 52.85 -173.20 -47.03
CA LYS A 789 52.88 -174.43 -46.24
C LYS A 789 52.78 -175.69 -47.10
N ASP A 790 51.78 -175.75 -47.98
CA ASP A 790 51.46 -176.97 -48.74
C ASP A 790 52.61 -177.39 -49.68
N GLN A 791 53.32 -176.41 -50.23
CA GLN A 791 54.51 -176.65 -51.05
C GLN A 791 55.68 -177.30 -50.26
N ALA A 792 55.75 -177.13 -48.93
CA ALA A 792 56.80 -177.73 -48.10
C ALA A 792 56.53 -179.23 -47.81
N GLU A 793 55.28 -179.59 -47.51
CA GLU A 793 54.90 -180.99 -47.20
C GLU A 793 55.08 -181.92 -48.41
N TYR A 794 54.72 -181.45 -49.61
CA TYR A 794 54.87 -182.21 -50.86
C TYR A 794 56.31 -182.71 -51.09
N ASN A 795 57.30 -181.85 -50.81
CA ASN A 795 58.72 -182.15 -51.02
C ASN A 795 59.27 -183.19 -50.02
N ALA A 796 58.68 -183.30 -48.82
CA ALA A 796 59.13 -184.26 -47.81
C ALA A 796 58.73 -185.71 -48.18
N LEU A 797 57.51 -185.91 -48.69
CA LEU A 797 57.03 -187.25 -49.08
C LEU A 797 57.78 -187.81 -50.29
N ALA A 798 58.04 -186.96 -51.30
CA ALA A 798 58.72 -187.34 -52.53
C ALA A 798 60.09 -188.02 -52.29
N ASN A 799 60.83 -187.56 -51.28
CA ASN A 799 62.17 -188.07 -50.95
C ASN A 799 62.18 -189.44 -50.25
N LYS A 800 61.03 -190.01 -49.87
CA LYS A 800 60.96 -191.25 -49.07
C LYS A 800 60.63 -192.51 -49.90
N LEU A 801 60.07 -192.37 -51.09
CA LEU A 801 59.39 -193.47 -51.80
C LEU A 801 60.25 -194.27 -52.79
N ASN A 802 61.48 -193.85 -53.13
CA ASN A 802 62.26 -194.52 -54.18
C ASN A 802 63.76 -194.73 -53.80
N PRO A 803 64.14 -195.91 -53.27
CA PRO A 803 65.50 -196.18 -52.79
C PRO A 803 66.42 -196.73 -53.89
N SER A 804 67.23 -195.86 -54.49
CA SER A 804 68.19 -196.13 -55.60
C SER A 804 67.52 -196.51 -56.93
N THR A 805 68.15 -196.28 -58.09
CA THR A 805 69.43 -195.62 -58.42
C THR A 805 69.36 -194.10 -58.16
N LYS A 806 70.30 -193.42 -57.48
CA LYS A 806 71.73 -193.21 -57.82
C LYS A 806 71.95 -192.86 -59.30
N ALA A 807 72.40 -191.67 -59.68
CA ALA A 807 72.84 -190.53 -58.87
C ALA A 807 72.81 -189.26 -59.75
N MET A 808 73.45 -188.18 -59.28
CA MET A 808 74.20 -187.17 -60.07
C MET A 808 73.58 -186.61 -61.38
N ILE A 809 73.54 -185.30 -61.62
CA ILE A 809 74.15 -184.15 -60.92
C ILE A 809 73.36 -182.91 -61.41
N ASN A 810 72.89 -182.04 -60.51
CA ASN A 810 73.54 -180.77 -60.14
C ASN A 810 73.88 -179.84 -61.34
N GLY A 811 73.31 -178.65 -61.31
CA GLY A 811 73.82 -177.47 -62.01
C GLY A 811 73.31 -177.24 -63.44
N SER A 812 73.06 -175.96 -63.74
CA SER A 812 72.92 -175.40 -65.10
C SER A 812 71.67 -175.86 -65.90
N THR A 813 71.15 -175.12 -66.89
CA THR A 813 71.22 -173.67 -67.19
C THR A 813 69.99 -173.26 -68.03
N GLN A 814 69.80 -171.95 -68.16
CA GLN A 814 69.24 -171.25 -69.34
C GLN A 814 68.60 -172.12 -70.45
N GLN A 815 67.31 -171.91 -70.73
CA GLN A 815 66.77 -172.16 -72.08
C GLN A 815 66.83 -170.88 -72.93
N VAL A 816 66.96 -171.08 -74.24
CA VAL A 816 67.38 -170.07 -75.21
C VAL A 816 66.57 -170.23 -76.49
N PHE A 817 66.12 -169.12 -77.08
CA PHE A 817 65.97 -169.04 -78.54
C PHE A 817 66.57 -167.73 -79.06
N THR A 818 67.27 -167.81 -80.19
CA THR A 818 68.00 -166.71 -80.82
C THR A 818 67.90 -166.82 -82.34
N SER A 819 67.89 -165.67 -83.02
CA SER A 819 68.44 -165.55 -84.38
C SER A 819 69.62 -164.57 -84.32
N ARG A 820 70.75 -164.74 -85.01
CA ARG A 820 71.06 -165.49 -86.26
C ARG A 820 70.44 -164.93 -87.54
N SER A 821 70.36 -163.61 -87.64
CA SER A 821 70.35 -162.87 -88.93
C SER A 821 71.44 -161.80 -89.07
N GLY A 822 72.03 -161.32 -87.96
CA GLY A 822 73.35 -160.66 -87.98
C GLY A 822 73.39 -159.15 -88.27
N LYS A 823 72.33 -158.38 -88.00
CA LYS A 823 72.34 -156.91 -87.83
C LYS A 823 71.44 -156.56 -86.64
N VAL A 824 71.88 -155.93 -85.54
CA VAL A 824 72.54 -154.61 -85.35
C VAL A 824 71.55 -153.44 -85.48
N ALA A 825 70.89 -153.10 -84.36
CA ALA A 825 70.71 -151.74 -83.83
C ALA A 825 69.97 -151.76 -82.47
N TYR A 826 70.00 -150.72 -81.62
CA TYR A 826 71.15 -150.12 -80.92
C TYR A 826 70.67 -149.01 -79.95
N VAL A 827 70.94 -149.14 -78.63
CA VAL A 827 70.88 -148.05 -77.60
C VAL A 827 69.49 -147.34 -77.51
N VAL A 828 69.12 -146.37 -76.65
CA VAL A 828 69.82 -145.53 -75.66
C VAL A 828 69.01 -145.43 -74.34
N PRO A 829 69.65 -145.46 -73.15
CA PRO A 829 69.02 -145.02 -71.91
C PRO A 829 69.17 -143.49 -71.70
N SER A 830 68.21 -142.68 -72.17
CA SER A 830 67.86 -141.33 -71.63
C SER A 830 66.97 -140.52 -72.59
N HIS A 831 65.86 -139.97 -72.11
CA HIS A 831 65.11 -138.83 -72.69
C HIS A 831 64.39 -138.09 -71.54
N GLN A 832 64.27 -136.76 -71.43
CA GLN A 832 64.12 -135.62 -72.37
C GLN A 832 62.67 -135.18 -72.63
N SER A 833 62.28 -134.06 -71.99
CA SER A 833 61.96 -132.74 -72.58
C SER A 833 61.09 -132.57 -73.86
N ILE A 834 60.71 -131.30 -74.11
CA ILE A 834 60.35 -130.66 -75.40
C ILE A 834 58.86 -130.60 -75.80
N ALA A 835 58.33 -129.37 -75.66
CA ALA A 835 57.46 -128.55 -76.52
C ALA A 835 56.70 -129.10 -77.75
N THR A 836 55.55 -128.46 -78.02
CA THR A 836 55.16 -127.84 -79.31
C THR A 836 54.32 -126.57 -78.98
N ASN A 837 54.58 -125.36 -79.49
CA ASN A 837 54.61 -124.83 -80.87
C ASN A 837 53.22 -124.48 -81.47
N SER A 838 53.21 -123.34 -82.19
CA SER A 838 52.23 -122.89 -83.20
C SER A 838 50.99 -122.07 -82.76
N VAL A 839 50.41 -121.14 -83.55
CA VAL A 839 50.94 -120.00 -84.36
C VAL A 839 49.79 -119.27 -85.12
N LYS A 840 49.80 -117.91 -85.15
CA LYS A 840 48.98 -117.00 -86.03
C LYS A 840 47.44 -117.08 -85.85
N THR A 841 46.60 -116.11 -86.26
CA THR A 841 46.77 -114.80 -86.97
C THR A 841 45.79 -113.77 -86.37
N GLY A 842 46.01 -112.44 -86.38
CA GLY A 842 45.55 -111.50 -87.43
C GLY A 842 44.08 -111.07 -87.24
N LEU A 843 43.60 -109.81 -87.38
CA LEU A 843 44.07 -108.54 -87.97
C LEU A 843 43.36 -107.35 -87.24
N LYS A 844 43.94 -106.14 -87.07
CA LYS A 844 43.75 -104.88 -87.86
C LYS A 844 42.28 -104.53 -88.22
N GLN A 845 41.79 -103.27 -88.23
CA GLN A 845 42.33 -101.88 -88.17
C GLN A 845 41.13 -100.91 -87.81
N ILE A 846 41.16 -99.58 -87.59
CA ILE A 846 42.11 -98.44 -87.68
C ILE A 846 41.67 -97.27 -86.72
N ASN A 847 42.24 -96.06 -86.91
CA ASN A 847 42.07 -94.73 -86.27
C ASN A 847 40.66 -94.08 -86.46
N SER A 848 40.28 -92.85 -86.05
CA SER A 848 40.98 -91.53 -85.90
C SER A 848 40.14 -90.55 -85.03
N THR A 849 40.65 -89.76 -84.06
CA THR A 849 41.53 -88.55 -84.01
C THR A 849 40.85 -87.18 -84.23
N SER A 850 41.32 -86.19 -83.45
CA SER A 850 41.25 -84.72 -83.65
C SER A 850 39.96 -83.95 -83.30
N ASP A 851 39.97 -82.63 -83.07
CA ASP A 851 40.91 -81.65 -82.43
C ASP A 851 40.26 -80.25 -82.50
N SER A 852 40.87 -79.22 -81.90
CA SER A 852 40.56 -77.77 -82.01
C SER A 852 39.20 -77.29 -81.47
N ASP A 853 39.03 -76.12 -80.83
CA ASP A 853 39.59 -74.76 -80.90
C ASP A 853 38.81 -73.74 -81.76
N GLU A 854 38.86 -72.49 -81.29
CA GLU A 854 38.66 -71.22 -81.99
C GLU A 854 37.27 -70.68 -82.45
N LEU A 855 37.17 -69.36 -82.21
CA LEU A 855 36.64 -68.29 -83.09
C LEU A 855 35.15 -67.80 -83.06
N LEU A 856 35.06 -66.47 -82.95
CA LEU A 856 34.03 -65.51 -83.43
C LEU A 856 32.64 -65.46 -82.74
N SER A 857 31.94 -64.31 -82.70
CA SER A 857 32.36 -62.88 -82.71
C SER A 857 31.15 -61.95 -82.50
N LYS A 858 31.39 -60.68 -82.13
CA LYS A 858 30.50 -59.50 -82.30
C LYS A 858 29.23 -59.49 -81.40
N GLU A 859 28.70 -58.33 -80.96
CA GLU A 859 29.14 -56.93 -81.08
C GLU A 859 28.48 -56.05 -79.99
N SER A 860 29.10 -54.91 -79.65
CA SER A 860 28.44 -53.64 -79.24
C SER A 860 27.60 -53.61 -77.93
N ASN A 861 27.72 -52.63 -77.01
CA ASN A 861 28.65 -51.50 -76.87
C ASN A 861 28.60 -50.94 -75.42
N ASN A 862 29.66 -50.22 -75.04
CA ASN A 862 29.78 -48.92 -74.32
C ASN A 862 28.64 -48.42 -73.36
N ASP A 863 28.90 -47.63 -72.30
CA ASP A 863 30.15 -46.98 -71.89
C ASP A 863 30.26 -46.69 -70.36
N THR A 864 31.40 -46.11 -70.01
CA THR A 864 31.95 -45.70 -68.72
C THR A 864 31.32 -44.46 -68.04
N ASN A 865 31.78 -44.24 -66.79
CA ASN A 865 32.11 -42.94 -66.14
C ASN A 865 31.26 -42.37 -64.97
N ARG A 866 31.88 -42.49 -63.78
CA ARG A 866 32.28 -41.41 -62.84
C ARG A 866 31.28 -40.70 -61.89
N LEU A 867 31.73 -40.69 -60.62
CA LEU A 867 31.48 -39.79 -59.48
C LEU A 867 31.99 -38.33 -59.77
N PRO A 868 31.85 -37.28 -58.90
CA PRO A 868 31.63 -37.33 -57.44
C PRO A 868 30.86 -36.15 -56.74
N GLN A 869 30.77 -36.23 -55.39
CA GLN A 869 31.05 -35.23 -54.31
C GLN A 869 31.04 -33.69 -54.57
N THR A 870 30.85 -32.75 -53.62
CA THR A 870 30.44 -32.69 -52.18
C THR A 870 30.29 -31.22 -51.68
N GLY A 871 29.41 -30.94 -50.70
CA GLY A 871 29.62 -29.93 -49.63
C GLY A 871 29.56 -28.43 -50.00
N ASN A 872 29.84 -27.46 -49.09
CA ASN A 872 30.03 -27.51 -47.63
C ASN A 872 29.90 -26.11 -46.92
N LYS A 873 29.18 -26.06 -45.79
CA LYS A 873 29.36 -25.25 -44.52
C LYS A 873 29.81 -23.76 -44.46
N SER A 874 29.00 -23.01 -43.69
CA SER A 874 29.33 -22.22 -42.45
C SER A 874 30.08 -20.88 -42.44
N SER A 875 29.44 -19.85 -41.85
CA SER A 875 29.82 -19.13 -40.60
C SER A 875 28.66 -18.18 -40.21
N LEU A 876 28.11 -18.15 -38.98
CA LEU A 876 28.62 -17.85 -37.63
C LEU A 876 28.75 -16.34 -37.36
N ALA A 877 28.16 -15.87 -36.25
CA ALA A 877 27.94 -14.46 -35.91
C ALA A 877 28.76 -13.98 -34.70
N MET A 878 28.82 -12.66 -34.45
CA MET A 878 28.79 -12.09 -33.08
C MET A 878 28.59 -10.56 -33.02
N VAL A 879 27.64 -10.12 -32.18
CA VAL A 879 27.76 -9.17 -31.03
C VAL A 879 28.45 -7.80 -31.22
N LEU A 880 27.71 -6.71 -30.89
CA LEU A 880 28.01 -5.86 -29.71
C LEU A 880 26.81 -4.96 -29.30
N LEU A 881 26.89 -4.35 -28.10
CA LEU A 881 25.78 -3.68 -27.41
C LEU A 881 26.24 -2.38 -26.72
N GLY A 882 25.44 -1.31 -26.84
CA GLY A 882 25.30 -0.27 -25.81
C GLY A 882 26.20 0.98 -25.88
N ALA A 883 25.56 2.14 -25.95
CA ALA A 883 26.04 3.44 -25.46
C ALA A 883 24.80 4.30 -25.08
N ALA A 884 24.94 5.30 -24.20
CA ALA A 884 23.80 5.99 -23.58
C ALA A 884 24.06 7.48 -23.28
N ALA A 885 22.99 8.13 -22.79
CA ALA A 885 22.92 9.48 -22.21
C ALA A 885 22.84 10.69 -23.17
N ALA A 886 21.99 11.65 -22.77
CA ALA A 886 21.64 12.87 -23.48
C ALA A 886 22.43 14.09 -22.96
N MET A 887 22.25 15.27 -23.58
CA MET A 887 21.71 16.48 -22.90
C MET A 887 21.63 17.73 -23.81
N PHE A 888 20.54 18.51 -23.63
CA PHE A 888 20.29 19.89 -24.09
C PHE A 888 20.41 20.24 -25.60
N GLY A 889 19.72 21.26 -26.15
CA GLY A 889 18.64 22.09 -25.59
C GLY A 889 18.25 23.28 -26.49
N PHE A 890 16.97 23.66 -26.43
CA PHE A 890 16.35 24.91 -26.94
C PHE A 890 16.49 25.36 -28.42
N GLY A 891 15.32 25.61 -29.04
CA GLY A 891 15.06 26.94 -29.62
C GLY A 891 14.58 27.01 -31.08
N LEU A 892 13.29 27.31 -31.28
CA LEU A 892 12.81 28.48 -32.04
C LEU A 892 11.28 28.63 -31.96
N ALA A 893 10.79 29.86 -32.08
CA ALA A 893 9.36 30.19 -32.04
C ALA A 893 8.90 30.81 -33.36
N GLY A 894 7.82 30.29 -33.96
CA GLY A 894 7.12 30.90 -35.09
C GLY A 894 5.87 31.67 -34.62
N LYS A 895 5.62 32.86 -35.18
CA LYS A 895 4.52 33.75 -34.73
C LYS A 895 3.91 34.56 -35.88
N LYS A 896 2.57 34.45 -36.04
CA LYS A 896 1.58 35.35 -36.70
C LYS A 896 0.72 34.72 -37.82
N ARG A 897 -0.57 34.56 -37.50
CA ARG A 897 -1.77 35.11 -38.19
C ARG A 897 -1.78 35.25 -39.72
N MET A 898 -2.76 34.59 -40.35
CA MET A 898 -3.93 35.17 -41.05
C MET A 898 -4.80 33.99 -41.55
N TYR A 899 -6.14 34.00 -41.52
CA TYR A 899 -7.09 35.00 -41.02
C TYR A 899 -7.65 34.63 -39.63
#